data_AF-A0A4P6X8M1-F1
#
_entry.id   AF-A0A4P6X8M1-F1
#
_cell.length_a   1.000
_cell.length_b   1.000
_cell.length_c   1.000
_cell.angle_alpha   90.00
_cell.angle_beta   90.00
_cell.angle_gamma   90.00
#
_symmetry.space_group_name_H-M   'P 1'
#
loop_
_entity.id
_entity.type
_entity.pdbx_description
1 polymer ?
#
loop_
_entity_poly.entity_id
_entity_poly.type
_entity_poly.pdbx_seq_one_letter_code
_entity_poly.pdbx_strand_id
1 'polypeptide(L)'
;MKNKQAHSPRSGNARARRRDLRQAATGLATASVLAVGLPAATALAGTGSCVGSGAIEVSDPRIGECQLQSGDALSVTGTGSITGDGASTVVGVRVVSGQTGVQITNDGDIVGNPSDGIWNQGTITQITNRGRIGAGPFALGVYNDNIGTITVLNNEAGAEIQAGSGSTNAIESYGTLGTLNNAGRILGGIRASNTALNLSGGSARITGPVNIVGSSGSVNVVSGAVFTTENTFRSSLFRIQSGARLVVGSSSHVIEAYSLTPDAFRNAGTLHVPEGVHAQITGNYMQSGALRLGASSSSSFGRLTVSGDVDLQPSATFVVDVNGTNTLAAGDTLAGVLTAGGALTNAAPATNVSDNSALFNFQSQTNGSQVDLLVEAAGTDPEPPPAPPPAPAPTPSPGGGGRGGGAAPQPAPAPPPGQGIVPATIRAGLINGVPTAQVLDGYIRGGRTGTDWDVVVTALGRLPDDASVARAVGQAMPSMHGNAAQALLAHVSSTGSAVVGQQAVGGPDGADAKPGTGLWVQPLNHRVDQDRYRQASGYRVRTQGLAGGYQASMVSGSTLGFGLAYLDGRVDGRDFALGHRSDLESVQVLGYGSYDLSAWRLQWQADATRSSVKSERNLGFIGRLAKASYRGHASHLGLSMGRPMTLATTSVTPSVGLDWRRARNNAYTETGAGALDLRVAAQKAEELVAKLGVEARHPLGAQSHLLAQAAVGYDLSGGRDSTSAQFVGGGPVFSTPGSEQRRTLAELGLGVAHKVGDAMEMRVHYDLSLRGKMTDQSVSLRLDWRF
;
A
#
# COMPACT_ATOMS: atom_id res chain seq x y z
N MET A 1 46.07 23.64 -17.24
CA MET A 1 46.56 23.32 -18.61
C MET A 1 45.65 22.27 -19.24
N LYS A 2 45.06 22.60 -20.41
CA LYS A 2 44.43 21.74 -21.46
C LYS A 2 43.27 20.82 -20.97
N ASN A 3 41.98 21.06 -21.18
CA ASN A 3 41.20 21.50 -22.35
C ASN A 3 41.33 20.60 -23.59
N LYS A 4 40.30 19.79 -23.89
CA LYS A 4 39.83 19.49 -25.27
C LYS A 4 38.49 18.74 -25.31
N GLN A 5 37.63 19.26 -26.17
CA GLN A 5 36.30 18.79 -26.57
C GLN A 5 36.33 17.71 -27.68
N ALA A 6 35.17 17.03 -27.79
CA ALA A 6 34.44 16.59 -29.00
C ALA A 6 35.04 15.56 -29.98
N HIS A 7 34.33 14.44 -30.18
CA HIS A 7 33.61 14.15 -31.44
C HIS A 7 32.74 12.87 -31.36
N SER A 8 31.53 12.98 -31.93
CA SER A 8 30.66 11.87 -32.36
C SER A 8 31.13 11.31 -33.71
N PRO A 9 30.75 10.07 -34.07
CA PRO A 9 29.99 9.95 -35.33
C PRO A 9 28.82 8.95 -35.30
N ARG A 10 27.93 9.21 -36.26
CA ARG A 10 26.65 8.57 -36.61
C ARG A 10 26.79 7.28 -37.43
N SER A 11 25.68 6.52 -37.43
CA SER A 11 25.15 5.58 -38.43
C SER A 11 25.75 4.17 -38.44
N GLY A 12 24.99 3.09 -38.65
CA GLY A 12 23.56 2.92 -38.92
C GLY A 12 23.28 1.42 -39.12
N ASN A 13 22.00 1.01 -39.09
CA ASN A 13 21.48 0.02 -40.04
C ASN A 13 19.95 -0.13 -39.90
N ALA A 14 19.29 0.20 -41.01
CA ALA A 14 17.90 -0.07 -41.28
C ALA A 14 17.73 -1.51 -41.80
N ARG A 15 16.62 -2.16 -41.47
CA ARG A 15 16.03 -3.22 -42.29
C ARG A 15 14.51 -3.03 -42.36
N ALA A 16 14.08 -2.53 -43.51
CA ALA A 16 12.71 -2.56 -43.97
C ALA A 16 12.36 -3.97 -44.52
N ARG A 17 11.11 -4.39 -44.34
CA ARG A 17 10.44 -5.31 -45.26
C ARG A 17 9.17 -4.63 -45.79
N ARG A 18 9.07 -4.60 -47.12
CA ARG A 18 7.96 -4.11 -47.96
C ARG A 18 7.08 -5.28 -48.41
N ARG A 19 5.88 -4.90 -48.88
CA ARG A 19 4.94 -5.50 -49.87
C ARG A 19 3.59 -5.83 -49.25
N ASP A 20 2.43 -5.43 -49.78
CA ASP A 20 2.01 -4.81 -51.06
C ASP A 20 0.60 -4.17 -50.81
N LEU A 21 0.30 -2.92 -51.18
CA LEU A 21 -0.07 -2.32 -52.50
C LEU A 21 -1.57 -2.38 -52.87
N ARG A 22 -2.05 -1.23 -53.38
CA ARG A 22 -3.34 -0.85 -54.05
C ARG A 22 -4.36 -0.16 -53.12
N GLN A 23 -4.99 0.97 -53.43
CA GLN A 23 -5.19 1.68 -54.71
C GLN A 23 -5.59 3.15 -54.45
N ALA A 24 -5.38 4.02 -55.43
CA ALA A 24 -5.61 5.46 -55.40
C ALA A 24 -6.95 5.89 -56.02
N ALA A 25 -7.46 7.01 -55.50
CA ALA A 25 -8.07 8.16 -56.17
C ALA A 25 -9.32 8.04 -57.09
N THR A 26 -10.27 8.94 -56.75
CA THR A 26 -11.15 9.77 -57.61
C THR A 26 -12.33 9.15 -58.38
N GLY A 27 -13.51 9.76 -58.17
CA GLY A 27 -14.68 9.64 -59.04
C GLY A 27 -15.87 10.46 -58.51
N LEU A 28 -16.13 11.60 -59.16
CA LEU A 28 -17.36 12.41 -59.05
C LEU A 28 -18.61 11.60 -59.40
N ALA A 29 -19.76 11.93 -58.79
CA ALA A 29 -20.89 12.62 -59.46
C ALA A 29 -22.27 12.37 -58.80
N THR A 30 -22.92 13.50 -58.48
CA THR A 30 -24.34 13.84 -58.69
C THR A 30 -25.47 13.04 -58.02
N ALA A 31 -26.22 13.73 -57.16
CA ALA A 31 -27.68 13.75 -57.24
C ALA A 31 -28.18 15.19 -57.05
N SER A 32 -28.97 15.62 -58.03
CA SER A 32 -29.48 16.95 -58.26
C SER A 32 -30.77 17.21 -57.47
N VAL A 33 -30.93 18.42 -56.93
CA VAL A 33 -32.27 19.04 -56.75
C VAL A 33 -32.18 20.46 -57.27
N LEU A 34 -33.02 20.76 -58.27
CA LEU A 34 -33.11 22.05 -58.96
C LEU A 34 -34.27 22.87 -58.37
N ALA A 35 -33.93 24.10 -57.98
CA ALA A 35 -34.65 25.38 -58.10
C ALA A 35 -36.19 25.48 -57.95
N VAL A 36 -36.65 26.46 -57.14
CA VAL A 36 -37.41 27.65 -57.59
C VAL A 36 -37.14 28.80 -56.61
N GLY A 37 -36.78 29.99 -57.13
CA GLY A 37 -36.48 31.19 -56.34
C GLY A 37 -37.66 32.15 -56.15
N LEU A 38 -37.45 33.13 -55.26
CA LEU A 38 -38.11 34.44 -55.19
C LEU A 38 -37.15 35.41 -54.46
N PRO A 39 -37.13 36.72 -54.81
CA PRO A 39 -36.04 37.62 -54.47
C PRO A 39 -36.21 38.15 -53.04
N ALA A 40 -35.26 37.85 -52.17
CA ALA A 40 -35.10 38.57 -50.91
C ALA A 40 -33.98 39.59 -51.09
N ALA A 41 -34.30 40.83 -50.70
CA ALA A 41 -33.49 42.02 -50.88
C ALA A 41 -32.00 41.79 -50.58
N THR A 42 -31.15 42.19 -51.51
CA THR A 42 -29.73 42.41 -51.27
C THR A 42 -29.57 43.54 -50.26
N ALA A 43 -29.46 43.19 -48.98
CA ALA A 43 -28.77 43.99 -48.00
C ALA A 43 -27.30 43.54 -48.03
N LEU A 44 -26.36 44.45 -48.29
CA LEU A 44 -24.93 44.15 -48.20
C LEU A 44 -24.56 43.82 -46.75
N ALA A 45 -24.09 42.59 -46.48
CA ALA A 45 -23.63 42.15 -45.16
C ALA A 45 -22.15 41.74 -45.13
N GLY A 46 -21.58 41.76 -43.91
CA GLY A 46 -20.16 41.61 -43.58
C GLY A 46 -19.25 42.71 -44.17
N THR A 47 -18.76 43.65 -43.36
CA THR A 47 -17.78 44.66 -43.79
C THR A 47 -16.42 44.46 -43.11
N GLY A 48 -15.35 44.80 -43.82
CA GLY A 48 -13.98 44.70 -43.34
C GLY A 48 -13.30 43.38 -43.71
N SER A 49 -12.64 42.73 -42.76
CA SER A 49 -11.84 41.51 -42.98
C SER A 49 -12.68 40.25 -43.26
N CYS A 50 -13.96 40.30 -42.90
CA CYS A 50 -14.99 39.33 -43.22
C CYS A 50 -15.88 39.84 -44.36
N VAL A 51 -15.93 39.10 -45.47
CA VAL A 51 -16.76 39.43 -46.65
C VAL A 51 -17.85 38.39 -46.79
N GLY A 52 -19.12 38.79 -46.83
CA GLY A 52 -20.27 37.90 -47.02
C GLY A 52 -21.42 38.17 -46.05
N SER A 53 -22.59 37.57 -46.30
CA SER A 53 -23.81 37.78 -45.52
C SER A 53 -24.45 36.46 -45.06
N GLY A 54 -25.01 36.43 -43.86
CA GLY A 54 -25.56 35.21 -43.30
C GLY A 54 -24.44 34.30 -42.82
N ALA A 55 -24.10 33.25 -43.56
CA ALA A 55 -23.00 32.36 -43.16
C ALA A 55 -21.64 32.91 -43.64
N ILE A 56 -20.79 33.32 -42.69
CA ILE A 56 -19.44 33.86 -42.94
C ILE A 56 -18.41 32.85 -42.42
N GLU A 57 -17.59 32.27 -43.30
CA GLU A 57 -16.53 31.34 -42.92
C GLU A 57 -15.14 31.96 -43.13
N VAL A 58 -14.28 31.87 -42.11
CA VAL A 58 -12.88 32.30 -42.14
C VAL A 58 -11.98 31.09 -41.93
N SER A 59 -11.28 30.67 -42.98
CA SER A 59 -10.40 29.49 -42.97
C SER A 59 -8.92 29.80 -43.16
N ASP A 60 -8.60 31.08 -43.38
CA ASP A 60 -7.28 31.65 -43.57
C ASP A 60 -7.06 32.87 -42.66
N PRO A 61 -5.80 33.30 -42.40
CA PRO A 61 -5.53 34.50 -41.63
C PRO A 61 -6.05 35.79 -42.29
N ARG A 62 -6.82 36.58 -41.55
CA ARG A 62 -7.37 37.87 -41.97
C ARG A 62 -6.91 38.98 -41.03
N ILE A 63 -6.55 40.12 -41.63
CA ILE A 63 -6.16 41.34 -40.91
C ILE A 63 -7.24 42.40 -41.09
N GLY A 64 -7.60 43.07 -40.01
CA GLY A 64 -8.61 44.12 -39.94
C GLY A 64 -9.88 43.69 -39.22
N GLU A 65 -10.74 44.66 -38.96
CA GLU A 65 -11.99 44.45 -38.22
C GLU A 65 -12.99 43.60 -39.01
N CYS A 66 -13.56 42.58 -38.36
CA CYS A 66 -14.69 41.82 -38.88
C CYS A 66 -16.00 42.39 -38.29
N GLN A 67 -16.73 43.19 -39.06
CA GLN A 67 -18.00 43.79 -38.61
C GLN A 67 -19.17 42.89 -39.02
N LEU A 68 -19.92 42.38 -38.04
CA LEU A 68 -21.09 41.52 -38.26
C LEU A 68 -22.39 42.35 -38.21
N GLN A 69 -23.34 41.98 -39.06
CA GLN A 69 -24.66 42.58 -39.18
C GLN A 69 -25.77 41.62 -38.73
N SER A 70 -27.01 42.09 -38.77
CA SER A 70 -28.17 41.32 -38.33
C SER A 70 -28.32 40.01 -39.10
N GLY A 71 -28.39 38.89 -38.36
CA GLY A 71 -28.51 37.54 -38.90
C GLY A 71 -27.20 36.88 -39.33
N ASP A 72 -26.04 37.54 -39.16
CA ASP A 72 -24.76 36.95 -39.52
C ASP A 72 -24.33 35.83 -38.53
N ALA A 73 -23.78 34.76 -39.08
CA ALA A 73 -23.21 33.61 -38.39
C ALA A 73 -21.74 33.45 -38.82
N LEU A 74 -20.84 33.94 -37.98
CA LEU A 74 -19.38 33.84 -38.18
C LEU A 74 -18.86 32.48 -37.72
N SER A 75 -18.08 31.82 -38.57
CA SER A 75 -17.34 30.59 -38.28
C SER A 75 -15.86 30.75 -38.60
N VAL A 76 -15.02 30.94 -37.57
CA VAL A 76 -13.56 30.92 -37.71
C VAL A 76 -13.08 29.50 -37.50
N THR A 77 -12.58 28.85 -38.55
CA THR A 77 -12.13 27.46 -38.47
C THR A 77 -10.78 27.35 -37.73
N GLY A 78 -10.35 26.13 -37.37
CA GLY A 78 -9.09 25.91 -36.67
C GLY A 78 -7.81 26.37 -37.40
N THR A 79 -7.88 26.65 -38.71
CA THR A 79 -6.76 27.25 -39.47
C THR A 79 -6.95 28.74 -39.76
N GLY A 80 -8.16 29.27 -39.50
CA GLY A 80 -8.48 30.68 -39.70
C GLY A 80 -8.06 31.55 -38.53
N SER A 81 -7.82 32.83 -38.80
CA SER A 81 -7.62 33.82 -37.76
C SER A 81 -8.17 35.18 -38.18
N ILE A 82 -8.62 35.97 -37.21
CA ILE A 82 -8.98 37.38 -37.40
C ILE A 82 -8.12 38.19 -36.45
N THR A 83 -7.32 39.11 -36.97
CA THR A 83 -6.42 39.95 -36.18
C THR A 83 -6.65 41.42 -36.50
N GLY A 84 -6.78 42.25 -35.46
CA GLY A 84 -6.85 43.71 -35.66
C GLY A 84 -5.65 44.24 -36.45
N ASP A 85 -5.85 45.31 -37.21
CA ASP A 85 -4.84 45.85 -38.14
C ASP A 85 -3.76 46.74 -37.47
N GLY A 86 -3.82 46.90 -36.15
CA GLY A 86 -2.90 47.73 -35.37
C GLY A 86 -3.33 49.19 -35.24
N ALA A 87 -4.45 49.62 -35.86
CA ALA A 87 -5.01 50.94 -35.62
C ALA A 87 -5.74 50.99 -34.27
N SER A 88 -5.66 52.11 -33.56
CA SER A 88 -6.05 52.22 -32.13
C SER A 88 -7.49 51.85 -31.80
N THR A 89 -8.40 51.85 -32.78
CA THR A 89 -9.84 51.55 -32.58
C THR A 89 -10.25 50.18 -33.10
N VAL A 90 -9.37 49.46 -33.79
CA VAL A 90 -9.73 48.23 -34.53
C VAL A 90 -9.72 47.02 -33.61
N VAL A 91 -10.87 46.34 -33.55
CA VAL A 91 -11.09 45.10 -32.80
C VAL A 91 -10.96 43.89 -33.72
N GLY A 92 -10.93 42.68 -33.17
CA GLY A 92 -11.04 41.45 -33.98
C GLY A 92 -12.41 41.35 -34.65
N VAL A 93 -13.46 41.21 -33.83
CA VAL A 93 -14.86 41.15 -34.27
C VAL A 93 -15.67 42.27 -33.61
N ARG A 94 -16.47 42.98 -34.41
CA ARG A 94 -17.36 44.05 -33.95
C ARG A 94 -18.82 43.74 -34.28
N VAL A 95 -19.70 43.94 -33.31
CA VAL A 95 -21.15 44.00 -33.53
C VAL A 95 -21.66 45.34 -33.03
N VAL A 96 -22.13 46.18 -33.96
CA VAL A 96 -22.57 47.55 -33.62
C VAL A 96 -24.01 47.57 -33.12
N SER A 97 -24.41 48.69 -32.51
CA SER A 97 -25.77 48.92 -32.03
C SER A 97 -26.84 48.63 -33.11
N GLY A 98 -27.96 48.03 -32.69
CA GLY A 98 -29.11 47.73 -33.54
C GLY A 98 -29.01 46.42 -34.33
N GLN A 99 -27.84 45.76 -34.35
CA GLN A 99 -27.70 44.46 -34.99
C GLN A 99 -28.25 43.34 -34.09
N THR A 100 -28.96 42.36 -34.67
CA THR A 100 -29.59 41.27 -33.90
C THR A 100 -29.42 39.90 -34.57
N GLY A 101 -29.53 38.83 -33.78
CA GLY A 101 -29.44 37.46 -34.30
C GLY A 101 -28.04 37.02 -34.72
N VAL A 102 -26.99 37.70 -34.24
CA VAL A 102 -25.60 37.37 -34.56
C VAL A 102 -25.15 36.11 -33.83
N GLN A 103 -24.42 35.24 -34.51
CA GLN A 103 -23.78 34.06 -33.93
C GLN A 103 -22.29 34.02 -34.25
N ILE A 104 -21.46 33.61 -33.30
CA ILE A 104 -20.01 33.49 -33.46
C ILE A 104 -19.57 32.10 -33.02
N THR A 105 -18.93 31.36 -33.92
CA THR A 105 -18.22 30.11 -33.63
C THR A 105 -16.75 30.32 -33.93
N ASN A 106 -15.89 30.14 -32.94
CA ASN A 106 -14.45 30.30 -33.07
C ASN A 106 -13.71 29.02 -32.72
N ASP A 107 -13.25 28.29 -33.73
CA ASP A 107 -12.33 27.16 -33.58
C ASP A 107 -10.86 27.59 -33.79
N GLY A 108 -10.62 28.80 -34.32
CA GLY A 108 -9.30 29.38 -34.62
C GLY A 108 -8.83 30.45 -33.63
N ASP A 109 -8.33 31.58 -34.12
CA ASP A 109 -7.84 32.70 -33.27
C ASP A 109 -8.53 34.02 -33.65
N ILE A 110 -9.18 34.66 -32.67
CA ILE A 110 -9.73 36.01 -32.79
C ILE A 110 -8.93 36.92 -31.85
N VAL A 111 -8.20 37.87 -32.40
CA VAL A 111 -7.30 38.73 -31.63
C VAL A 111 -7.53 40.20 -31.96
N GLY A 112 -7.84 40.98 -30.93
CA GLY A 112 -7.81 42.43 -31.05
C GLY A 112 -6.37 42.94 -31.04
N ASN A 113 -6.04 43.88 -31.94
CA ASN A 113 -4.73 44.52 -31.95
C ASN A 113 -4.87 45.99 -32.38
N PRO A 114 -4.68 46.97 -31.48
CA PRO A 114 -4.37 46.84 -30.04
C PRO A 114 -5.62 46.70 -29.15
N SER A 115 -6.81 46.56 -29.73
CA SER A 115 -8.11 46.62 -29.02
C SER A 115 -8.64 45.24 -28.58
N ASP A 116 -9.95 45.15 -28.32
CA ASP A 116 -10.64 43.95 -27.85
C ASP A 116 -10.72 42.84 -28.92
N GLY A 117 -10.76 41.58 -28.47
CA GLY A 117 -10.99 40.44 -29.36
C GLY A 117 -12.38 40.50 -29.98
N ILE A 118 -13.41 40.60 -29.14
CA ILE A 118 -14.80 40.80 -29.53
C ILE A 118 -15.35 42.04 -28.81
N TRP A 119 -15.93 42.96 -29.57
CA TRP A 119 -16.62 44.14 -29.04
C TRP A 119 -18.08 44.14 -29.48
N ASN A 120 -19.00 44.22 -28.53
CA ASN A 120 -20.44 44.13 -28.79
C ASN A 120 -21.23 45.32 -28.23
N GLN A 121 -22.05 45.91 -29.10
CA GLN A 121 -23.12 46.86 -28.79
C GLN A 121 -24.50 46.42 -29.32
N GLY A 122 -24.57 45.32 -30.07
CA GLY A 122 -25.81 44.73 -30.58
C GLY A 122 -26.23 43.51 -29.77
N THR A 123 -26.99 42.60 -30.40
CA THR A 123 -27.47 41.35 -29.80
C THR A 123 -26.80 40.15 -30.46
N ILE A 124 -25.87 39.53 -29.74
CA ILE A 124 -25.25 38.26 -30.07
C ILE A 124 -26.04 37.15 -29.35
N THR A 125 -26.65 36.25 -30.12
CA THR A 125 -27.40 35.12 -29.56
C THR A 125 -26.48 34.11 -28.91
N GLN A 126 -25.35 33.80 -29.54
CA GLN A 126 -24.40 32.82 -29.02
C GLN A 126 -22.98 33.07 -29.49
N ILE A 127 -22.04 32.97 -28.56
CA ILE A 127 -20.61 32.82 -28.84
C ILE A 127 -20.21 31.40 -28.42
N THR A 128 -19.61 30.64 -29.31
CA THR A 128 -19.03 29.32 -29.03
C THR A 128 -17.55 29.36 -29.35
N ASN A 129 -16.72 29.43 -28.32
CA ASN A 129 -15.26 29.43 -28.43
C ASN A 129 -14.70 28.03 -28.17
N ARG A 130 -14.04 27.46 -29.18
CA ARG A 130 -13.22 26.24 -29.11
C ARG A 130 -11.73 26.52 -29.38
N GLY A 131 -11.41 27.70 -29.89
CA GLY A 131 -10.06 28.19 -30.13
C GLY A 131 -9.63 29.24 -29.10
N ARG A 132 -9.00 30.32 -29.57
CA ARG A 132 -8.53 31.44 -28.74
C ARG A 132 -9.26 32.74 -29.09
N ILE A 133 -9.70 33.45 -28.05
CA ILE A 133 -10.13 34.86 -28.14
C ILE A 133 -9.16 35.67 -27.29
N GLY A 134 -8.26 36.38 -27.96
CA GLY A 134 -7.23 37.21 -27.34
C GLY A 134 -7.52 38.71 -27.46
N ALA A 135 -6.92 39.48 -26.56
CA ALA A 135 -6.95 40.93 -26.59
C ALA A 135 -5.58 41.53 -26.91
N GLY A 136 -5.57 42.79 -27.35
CA GLY A 136 -4.38 43.61 -27.34
C GLY A 136 -3.97 44.03 -25.91
N PRO A 137 -2.84 44.74 -25.73
CA PRO A 137 -2.21 44.91 -24.42
C PRO A 137 -3.08 45.49 -23.31
N PHE A 138 -3.99 46.42 -23.62
CA PHE A 138 -4.86 47.10 -22.63
C PHE A 138 -6.34 46.81 -22.86
N ALA A 139 -6.64 45.68 -23.48
CA ALA A 139 -7.98 45.34 -23.93
C ALA A 139 -8.46 44.02 -23.35
N LEU A 140 -9.68 43.64 -23.73
CA LEU A 140 -10.41 42.49 -23.23
C LEU A 140 -10.56 41.44 -24.34
N GLY A 141 -10.60 40.16 -23.96
CA GLY A 141 -10.94 39.11 -24.92
C GLY A 141 -12.36 39.34 -25.43
N VAL A 142 -13.29 39.64 -24.52
CA VAL A 142 -14.68 39.98 -24.84
C VAL A 142 -15.12 41.21 -24.06
N TYR A 143 -15.51 42.26 -24.77
CA TYR A 143 -16.15 43.45 -24.23
C TYR A 143 -17.59 43.56 -24.73
N ASN A 144 -18.55 43.56 -23.80
CA ASN A 144 -19.95 43.80 -24.06
C ASN A 144 -20.36 45.15 -23.44
N ASP A 145 -20.59 46.12 -24.30
CA ASP A 145 -20.91 47.50 -23.93
C ASP A 145 -22.28 47.60 -23.23
N ASN A 146 -22.61 48.76 -22.66
CA ASN A 146 -23.82 48.94 -21.82
C ASN A 146 -25.17 48.65 -22.51
N ILE A 147 -25.22 48.80 -23.84
CA ILE A 147 -26.40 48.48 -24.67
C ILE A 147 -26.32 47.09 -25.33
N GLY A 148 -25.16 46.43 -25.23
CA GLY A 148 -24.93 45.14 -25.85
C GLY A 148 -25.60 43.99 -25.08
N THR A 149 -26.08 43.00 -25.83
CA THR A 149 -26.61 41.75 -25.30
C THR A 149 -25.84 40.57 -25.87
N ILE A 150 -25.33 39.71 -24.99
CA ILE A 150 -24.83 38.37 -25.29
C ILE A 150 -25.71 37.39 -24.52
N THR A 151 -26.52 36.59 -25.21
CA THR A 151 -27.42 35.65 -24.51
C THR A 151 -26.62 34.51 -23.88
N VAL A 152 -25.71 33.89 -24.65
CA VAL A 152 -24.84 32.79 -24.19
C VAL A 152 -23.41 32.96 -24.71
N LEU A 153 -22.44 32.82 -23.82
CA LEU A 153 -21.02 32.68 -24.16
C LEU A 153 -20.54 31.31 -23.66
N ASN A 154 -20.10 30.45 -24.57
CA ASN A 154 -19.51 29.16 -24.26
C ASN A 154 -18.01 29.21 -24.53
N ASN A 155 -17.20 28.98 -23.50
CA ASN A 155 -15.77 28.74 -23.61
C ASN A 155 -15.52 27.24 -23.38
N GLU A 156 -15.44 26.49 -24.47
CA GLU A 156 -15.39 25.03 -24.46
C GLU A 156 -14.07 24.48 -23.90
N ALA A 157 -14.04 23.18 -23.62
CA ALA A 157 -12.83 22.53 -23.12
C ALA A 157 -11.67 22.68 -24.13
N GLY A 158 -10.51 23.11 -23.63
CA GLY A 158 -9.32 23.40 -24.46
C GLY A 158 -9.29 24.81 -25.05
N ALA A 159 -10.40 25.54 -25.02
CA ALA A 159 -10.48 26.91 -25.51
C ALA A 159 -9.90 27.92 -24.50
N GLU A 160 -9.52 29.09 -25.01
CA GLU A 160 -8.96 30.17 -24.21
C GLU A 160 -9.61 31.52 -24.51
N ILE A 161 -9.94 32.27 -23.45
CA ILE A 161 -10.26 33.70 -23.51
C ILE A 161 -9.23 34.43 -22.66
N GLN A 162 -8.49 35.36 -23.26
CA GLN A 162 -7.30 35.94 -22.65
C GLN A 162 -7.40 37.46 -22.56
N ALA A 163 -7.14 37.99 -21.37
CA ALA A 163 -6.97 39.43 -21.15
C ALA A 163 -5.66 39.95 -21.77
N GLY A 164 -5.64 41.23 -22.13
CA GLY A 164 -4.41 41.93 -22.44
C GLY A 164 -3.45 41.96 -21.25
N SER A 165 -2.15 42.06 -21.50
CA SER A 165 -1.12 42.07 -20.44
C SER A 165 -1.27 43.19 -19.40
N GLY A 166 -1.95 44.27 -19.75
CA GLY A 166 -2.26 45.41 -18.89
C GLY A 166 -3.72 45.45 -18.41
N SER A 167 -4.53 44.43 -18.72
CA SER A 167 -5.92 44.33 -18.25
C SER A 167 -6.04 43.28 -17.15
N THR A 168 -6.85 43.61 -16.13
CA THR A 168 -7.23 42.65 -15.10
C THR A 168 -8.26 41.64 -15.60
N ASN A 169 -9.15 42.07 -16.49
CA ASN A 169 -10.32 41.30 -16.92
C ASN A 169 -10.13 40.75 -18.33
N ALA A 170 -10.54 39.51 -18.56
CA ALA A 170 -10.63 38.93 -19.89
C ALA A 170 -12.03 39.16 -20.49
N ILE A 171 -13.04 39.28 -19.64
CA ILE A 171 -14.43 39.50 -20.03
C ILE A 171 -15.01 40.64 -19.19
N GLU A 172 -15.52 41.68 -19.85
CA GLU A 172 -16.36 42.68 -19.21
C GLU A 172 -17.69 42.83 -19.95
N SER A 173 -18.79 42.80 -19.20
CA SER A 173 -20.13 43.07 -19.69
C SER A 173 -20.80 44.14 -18.85
N TYR A 174 -20.94 45.33 -19.43
CA TYR A 174 -21.74 46.42 -18.88
C TYR A 174 -23.21 46.31 -19.29
N GLY A 175 -23.49 45.68 -20.43
CA GLY A 175 -24.84 45.30 -20.86
C GLY A 175 -25.26 43.93 -20.32
N THR A 176 -26.09 43.22 -21.07
CA THR A 176 -26.58 41.89 -20.66
C THR A 176 -25.65 40.78 -21.15
N LEU A 177 -25.05 40.03 -20.22
CA LEU A 177 -24.47 38.71 -20.49
C LEU A 177 -25.30 37.68 -19.72
N GLY A 178 -26.15 36.93 -20.43
CA GLY A 178 -27.12 36.02 -19.79
C GLY A 178 -26.42 34.85 -19.10
N THR A 179 -25.83 33.96 -19.90
CA THR A 179 -25.10 32.78 -19.42
C THR A 179 -23.67 32.77 -19.93
N LEU A 180 -22.72 32.49 -19.05
CA LEU A 180 -21.32 32.22 -19.37
C LEU A 180 -20.98 30.79 -18.95
N ASN A 181 -20.82 29.89 -19.91
CA ASN A 181 -20.38 28.52 -19.66
C ASN A 181 -18.86 28.43 -19.89
N ASN A 182 -18.11 27.99 -18.89
CA ASN A 182 -16.65 27.85 -18.98
C ASN A 182 -16.21 26.42 -18.64
N ALA A 183 -15.76 25.70 -19.66
CA ALA A 183 -15.02 24.44 -19.57
C ALA A 183 -13.53 24.60 -19.89
N GLY A 184 -13.16 25.71 -20.53
CA GLY A 184 -11.80 26.07 -20.92
C GLY A 184 -11.11 27.04 -19.95
N ARG A 185 -10.15 27.80 -20.48
CA ARG A 185 -9.32 28.73 -19.72
C ARG A 185 -9.79 30.16 -19.93
N ILE A 186 -9.97 30.90 -18.84
CA ILE A 186 -10.15 32.35 -18.86
C ILE A 186 -8.93 32.94 -18.13
N LEU A 187 -8.02 33.50 -18.91
CA LEU A 187 -6.77 34.09 -18.41
C LEU A 187 -6.99 35.57 -18.14
N GLY A 188 -7.72 35.84 -17.05
CA GLY A 188 -8.10 37.17 -16.58
C GLY A 188 -9.33 37.08 -15.68
N GLY A 189 -9.79 38.22 -15.22
CA GLY A 189 -11.03 38.36 -14.45
C GLY A 189 -12.28 38.45 -15.30
N ILE A 190 -13.42 38.42 -14.63
CA ILE A 190 -14.75 38.53 -15.25
C ILE A 190 -15.51 39.61 -14.51
N ARG A 191 -16.03 40.59 -15.23
CA ARG A 191 -16.96 41.58 -14.68
C ARG A 191 -18.27 41.53 -15.44
N ALA A 192 -19.37 41.22 -14.77
CA ALA A 192 -20.68 41.15 -15.40
C ALA A 192 -21.81 41.44 -14.41
N SER A 193 -23.03 41.60 -14.90
CA SER A 193 -24.21 41.86 -14.09
C SER A 193 -25.31 40.83 -14.38
N ASN A 194 -25.91 40.26 -13.33
CA ASN A 194 -26.98 39.26 -13.40
C ASN A 194 -26.67 38.05 -14.29
N THR A 195 -25.38 37.73 -14.48
CA THR A 195 -24.93 36.59 -15.28
C THR A 195 -24.96 35.29 -14.51
N ALA A 196 -25.36 34.20 -15.15
CA ALA A 196 -25.12 32.85 -14.66
C ALA A 196 -23.78 32.32 -15.21
N LEU A 197 -22.75 32.28 -14.37
CA LEU A 197 -21.45 31.67 -14.69
C LEU A 197 -21.48 30.19 -14.29
N ASN A 198 -21.40 29.30 -15.27
CA ASN A 198 -21.35 27.86 -15.07
C ASN A 198 -19.93 27.35 -15.33
N LEU A 199 -19.33 26.70 -14.34
CA LEU A 199 -17.98 26.12 -14.40
C LEU A 199 -18.10 24.61 -14.55
N SER A 200 -17.65 24.06 -15.68
CA SER A 200 -17.83 22.65 -16.06
C SER A 200 -16.51 21.95 -16.41
N GLY A 201 -16.50 20.62 -16.33
CA GLY A 201 -15.32 19.80 -16.64
C GLY A 201 -14.17 19.96 -15.61
N GLY A 202 -12.99 19.42 -15.96
CA GLY A 202 -11.79 19.45 -15.11
C GLY A 202 -10.71 20.42 -15.58
N SER A 203 -10.96 21.16 -16.65
CA SER A 203 -10.00 22.11 -17.26
C SER A 203 -10.41 23.57 -17.10
N ALA A 204 -11.61 23.81 -16.57
CA ALA A 204 -12.11 25.15 -16.29
C ALA A 204 -11.14 25.89 -15.37
N ARG A 205 -10.68 27.06 -15.81
CA ARG A 205 -9.75 27.90 -15.05
C ARG A 205 -10.10 29.37 -15.20
N ILE A 206 -10.01 30.13 -14.11
CA ILE A 206 -10.15 31.59 -14.11
C ILE A 206 -9.05 32.16 -13.22
N THR A 207 -8.17 33.00 -13.77
CA THR A 207 -6.98 33.49 -13.05
C THR A 207 -7.17 34.84 -12.37
N GLY A 208 -8.11 35.66 -12.87
CA GLY A 208 -8.40 36.97 -12.30
C GLY A 208 -9.66 36.97 -11.43
N PRO A 209 -9.99 38.11 -10.82
CA PRO A 209 -11.17 38.24 -9.97
C PRO A 209 -12.47 38.05 -10.77
N VAL A 210 -13.43 37.37 -10.18
CA VAL A 210 -14.79 37.23 -10.74
C VAL A 210 -15.72 38.13 -9.95
N ASN A 211 -16.33 39.10 -10.62
CA ASN A 211 -17.27 40.04 -10.04
C ASN A 211 -18.58 40.05 -10.85
N ILE A 212 -19.53 39.22 -10.42
CA ILE A 212 -20.87 39.16 -10.98
C ILE A 212 -21.81 39.90 -10.04
N VAL A 213 -22.17 41.13 -10.39
CA VAL A 213 -23.04 41.98 -9.56
C VAL A 213 -24.52 41.79 -9.92
N GLY A 214 -25.42 42.36 -9.10
CA GLY A 214 -26.87 42.27 -9.30
C GLY A 214 -27.52 41.12 -8.53
N SER A 215 -28.82 41.18 -8.30
CA SER A 215 -29.55 40.27 -7.41
C SER A 215 -29.69 38.84 -7.97
N SER A 216 -29.62 38.68 -9.30
CA SER A 216 -29.81 37.38 -9.97
C SER A 216 -28.51 36.71 -10.43
N GLY A 217 -27.36 37.35 -10.23
CA GLY A 217 -26.05 36.83 -10.66
C GLY A 217 -25.63 35.58 -9.87
N SER A 218 -25.10 34.56 -10.54
CA SER A 218 -24.66 33.32 -9.87
C SER A 218 -23.38 32.74 -10.43
N VAL A 219 -22.63 32.05 -9.56
CA VAL A 219 -21.51 31.17 -9.93
C VAL A 219 -21.91 29.74 -9.56
N ASN A 220 -21.90 28.84 -10.54
CA ASN A 220 -22.35 27.46 -10.40
C ASN A 220 -21.22 26.52 -10.82
N VAL A 221 -20.66 25.78 -9.87
CA VAL A 221 -19.78 24.64 -10.15
C VAL A 221 -20.69 23.45 -10.47
N VAL A 222 -20.78 23.08 -11.75
CA VAL A 222 -21.80 22.13 -12.22
C VAL A 222 -21.42 20.68 -11.95
N SER A 223 -22.41 19.79 -11.94
CA SER A 223 -22.21 18.35 -11.68
C SER A 223 -21.09 17.76 -12.55
N GLY A 224 -20.17 17.00 -11.93
CA GLY A 224 -19.01 16.40 -12.59
C GLY A 224 -17.81 17.35 -12.77
N ALA A 225 -17.94 18.64 -12.45
CA ALA A 225 -16.84 19.59 -12.53
C ALA A 225 -15.86 19.47 -11.36
N VAL A 226 -14.58 19.72 -11.63
CA VAL A 226 -13.55 19.92 -10.61
C VAL A 226 -12.91 21.27 -10.86
N PHE A 227 -13.16 22.23 -9.97
CA PHE A 227 -12.68 23.61 -10.12
C PHE A 227 -11.82 24.01 -8.93
N THR A 228 -10.69 24.65 -9.18
CA THR A 228 -9.84 25.23 -8.13
C THR A 228 -9.91 26.74 -8.22
N THR A 229 -10.21 27.40 -7.11
CA THR A 229 -10.23 28.86 -7.06
C THR A 229 -8.82 29.41 -7.05
N GLU A 230 -8.55 30.42 -7.88
CA GLU A 230 -7.23 31.07 -7.94
C GLU A 230 -7.28 32.54 -7.53
N ASN A 231 -8.49 33.10 -7.38
CA ASN A 231 -8.73 34.50 -7.08
C ASN A 231 -10.08 34.68 -6.37
N THR A 232 -10.44 35.92 -6.05
CA THR A 232 -11.70 36.27 -5.41
C THR A 232 -12.89 36.03 -6.33
N PHE A 233 -13.95 35.45 -5.79
CA PHE A 233 -15.24 35.27 -6.46
C PHE A 233 -16.31 36.06 -5.72
N ARG A 234 -17.03 36.92 -6.44
CA ARG A 234 -18.12 37.72 -5.89
C ARG A 234 -19.37 37.53 -6.75
N SER A 235 -20.46 37.12 -6.11
CA SER A 235 -21.76 36.87 -6.76
C SER A 235 -22.91 36.96 -5.77
N SER A 236 -24.15 37.10 -6.25
CA SER A 236 -25.32 37.00 -5.37
C SER A 236 -25.43 35.59 -4.79
N LEU A 237 -25.28 34.58 -5.65
CA LEU A 237 -25.43 33.17 -5.31
C LEU A 237 -24.21 32.36 -5.78
N PHE A 238 -23.64 31.55 -4.90
CA PHE A 238 -22.55 30.63 -5.22
C PHE A 238 -23.00 29.19 -4.94
N ARG A 239 -22.94 28.30 -5.95
CA ARG A 239 -23.48 26.94 -5.84
C ARG A 239 -22.47 25.90 -6.26
N ILE A 240 -22.25 24.91 -5.40
CA ILE A 240 -21.57 23.66 -5.74
C ILE A 240 -22.65 22.59 -5.90
N GLN A 241 -22.88 22.14 -7.13
CA GLN A 241 -23.91 21.14 -7.42
C GLN A 241 -23.50 19.75 -6.92
N SER A 242 -24.48 18.87 -6.74
CA SER A 242 -24.22 17.46 -6.41
C SER A 242 -23.33 16.80 -7.48
N GLY A 243 -22.31 16.05 -7.04
CA GLY A 243 -21.29 15.46 -7.92
C GLY A 243 -20.22 16.43 -8.41
N ALA A 244 -20.28 17.72 -8.05
CA ALA A 244 -19.23 18.70 -8.35
C ALA A 244 -18.23 18.83 -7.19
N ARG A 245 -17.00 19.26 -7.49
CA ARG A 245 -15.97 19.54 -6.49
C ARG A 245 -15.35 20.91 -6.68
N LEU A 246 -15.44 21.75 -5.65
CA LEU A 246 -14.68 22.99 -5.52
C LEU A 246 -13.47 22.74 -4.64
N VAL A 247 -12.28 23.12 -5.08
CA VAL A 247 -11.06 23.12 -4.27
C VAL A 247 -10.69 24.57 -3.99
N VAL A 248 -10.53 24.91 -2.71
CA VAL A 248 -10.02 26.23 -2.34
C VAL A 248 -8.53 26.26 -2.64
N GLY A 249 -8.09 27.18 -3.50
CA GLY A 249 -6.68 27.36 -3.82
C GLY A 249 -5.83 27.75 -2.62
N SER A 250 -4.51 27.61 -2.74
CA SER A 250 -3.55 27.91 -1.67
C SER A 250 -3.32 29.40 -1.44
N SER A 251 -3.64 30.26 -2.41
CA SER A 251 -3.59 31.71 -2.23
C SER A 251 -4.75 32.16 -1.34
N SER A 252 -4.50 33.11 -0.44
CA SER A 252 -5.58 33.70 0.35
C SER A 252 -6.49 34.53 -0.57
N HIS A 253 -7.77 34.16 -0.62
CA HIS A 253 -8.81 34.87 -1.33
C HIS A 253 -10.16 34.59 -0.67
N VAL A 254 -11.18 35.35 -1.05
CA VAL A 254 -12.53 35.27 -0.48
C VAL A 254 -13.52 34.80 -1.54
N ILE A 255 -14.50 34.02 -1.12
CA ILE A 255 -15.70 33.75 -1.91
C ILE A 255 -16.86 34.50 -1.25
N GLU A 256 -17.36 35.53 -1.92
CA GLU A 256 -18.45 36.38 -1.45
C GLU A 256 -19.75 36.00 -2.16
N ALA A 257 -20.70 35.49 -1.38
CA ALA A 257 -22.09 35.27 -1.77
C ALA A 257 -22.98 36.27 -1.00
N TYR A 258 -23.24 37.43 -1.60
CA TYR A 258 -23.84 38.57 -0.89
C TYR A 258 -25.38 38.55 -0.82
N SER A 259 -26.04 37.52 -1.34
CA SER A 259 -27.48 37.31 -1.09
C SER A 259 -27.74 37.15 0.41
N LEU A 260 -28.88 37.66 0.87
CA LEU A 260 -29.33 37.51 2.26
C LEU A 260 -30.11 36.20 2.49
N THR A 261 -30.30 35.38 1.45
CA THR A 261 -30.96 34.09 1.59
C THR A 261 -30.09 33.12 2.38
N PRO A 262 -30.67 32.15 3.12
CA PRO A 262 -29.89 31.15 3.86
C PRO A 262 -28.98 30.29 2.96
N ASP A 263 -29.33 30.16 1.68
CA ASP A 263 -28.63 29.36 0.68
C ASP A 263 -27.74 30.18 -0.26
N ALA A 264 -27.35 31.40 0.13
CA ALA A 264 -26.52 32.29 -0.68
C ALA A 264 -25.26 31.59 -1.19
N PHE A 265 -24.50 30.95 -0.28
CA PHE A 265 -23.54 29.92 -0.64
C PHE A 265 -24.14 28.55 -0.35
N ARG A 266 -24.31 27.70 -1.38
CA ARG A 266 -24.85 26.35 -1.23
C ARG A 266 -23.86 25.29 -1.67
N ASN A 267 -23.46 24.42 -0.73
CA ASN A 267 -22.62 23.24 -0.99
C ASN A 267 -23.46 21.95 -1.00
N ALA A 268 -23.88 21.50 -2.18
CA ALA A 268 -24.50 20.18 -2.38
C ALA A 268 -23.54 19.12 -2.94
N GLY A 269 -22.33 19.53 -3.35
CA GLY A 269 -21.27 18.65 -3.86
C GLY A 269 -20.17 18.44 -2.82
N THR A 270 -18.92 18.72 -3.20
CA THR A 270 -17.77 18.71 -2.29
C THR A 270 -17.07 20.06 -2.29
N LEU A 271 -16.94 20.67 -1.12
CA LEU A 271 -16.02 21.77 -0.86
C LEU A 271 -14.76 21.19 -0.23
N HIS A 272 -13.63 21.26 -0.93
CA HIS A 272 -12.34 20.77 -0.45
C HIS A 272 -11.48 21.94 0.03
N VAL A 273 -11.09 21.91 1.30
CA VAL A 273 -10.12 22.83 1.92
C VAL A 273 -8.85 22.03 2.23
N PRO A 274 -7.74 22.24 1.47
CA PRO A 274 -6.51 21.49 1.69
C PRO A 274 -5.91 21.72 3.08
N GLU A 275 -4.96 20.86 3.47
CA GLU A 275 -4.22 21.01 4.72
C GLU A 275 -3.54 22.39 4.80
N GLY A 276 -3.67 23.05 5.95
CA GLY A 276 -3.05 24.36 6.21
C GLY A 276 -3.71 25.53 5.48
N VAL A 277 -4.75 25.29 4.67
CA VAL A 277 -5.53 26.34 4.01
C VAL A 277 -6.66 26.82 4.92
N HIS A 278 -6.81 28.13 5.02
CA HIS A 278 -7.92 28.77 5.72
C HIS A 278 -8.86 29.45 4.71
N ALA A 279 -9.93 28.74 4.36
CA ALA A 279 -10.96 29.22 3.45
C ALA A 279 -11.86 30.26 4.13
N GLN A 280 -12.18 31.33 3.40
CA GLN A 280 -13.06 32.42 3.84
C GLN A 280 -14.27 32.54 2.90
N ILE A 281 -15.47 32.37 3.45
CA ILE A 281 -16.73 32.62 2.75
C ILE A 281 -17.41 33.81 3.41
N THR A 282 -17.76 34.82 2.60
CA THR A 282 -18.56 35.96 3.05
C THR A 282 -20.01 35.77 2.62
N GLY A 283 -20.94 35.82 3.59
CA GLY A 283 -22.37 35.55 3.39
C GLY A 283 -22.87 34.36 4.22
N ASN A 284 -24.10 33.92 3.93
CA ASN A 284 -24.70 32.74 4.55
C ASN A 284 -24.27 31.46 3.81
N TYR A 285 -24.10 30.37 4.56
CA TYR A 285 -23.60 29.09 4.06
C TYR A 285 -24.53 27.94 4.41
N MET A 286 -24.96 27.19 3.40
CA MET A 286 -25.76 25.98 3.56
C MET A 286 -25.00 24.77 3.01
N GLN A 287 -24.90 23.69 3.78
CA GLN A 287 -24.28 22.44 3.36
C GLN A 287 -25.26 21.29 3.41
N SER A 288 -25.34 20.57 2.29
CA SER A 288 -26.03 19.28 2.16
C SER A 288 -25.11 18.17 1.63
N GLY A 289 -23.95 18.54 1.07
CA GLY A 289 -22.90 17.65 0.60
C GLY A 289 -21.73 17.52 1.59
N ALA A 290 -20.52 17.42 1.07
CA ALA A 290 -19.31 17.19 1.86
C ALA A 290 -18.44 18.45 2.05
N LEU A 291 -17.94 18.66 3.26
CA LEU A 291 -16.76 19.47 3.54
C LEU A 291 -15.56 18.53 3.70
N ARG A 292 -14.62 18.59 2.75
CA ARG A 292 -13.43 17.75 2.73
C ARG A 292 -12.22 18.54 3.20
N LEU A 293 -11.46 18.01 4.15
CA LEU A 293 -10.40 18.72 4.86
C LEU A 293 -9.11 17.89 4.83
N GLY A 294 -8.00 18.49 4.42
CA GLY A 294 -6.68 17.88 4.65
C GLY A 294 -6.25 18.04 6.10
N ALA A 295 -5.66 17.02 6.72
CA ALA A 295 -5.18 17.09 8.10
C ALA A 295 -3.87 16.32 8.30
N SER A 296 -2.92 16.89 9.04
CA SER A 296 -1.69 16.21 9.48
C SER A 296 -1.45 16.30 10.98
N SER A 297 -2.10 17.21 11.69
CA SER A 297 -1.98 17.35 13.15
C SER A 297 -3.16 18.14 13.70
N SER A 298 -3.29 18.22 15.02
CA SER A 298 -4.26 19.09 15.70
C SER A 298 -4.02 20.59 15.48
N SER A 299 -2.93 20.98 14.82
CA SER A 299 -2.62 22.37 14.48
C SER A 299 -2.48 22.65 12.97
N SER A 300 -2.36 21.61 12.14
CA SER A 300 -2.27 21.72 10.68
C SER A 300 -3.38 20.91 10.02
N PHE A 301 -4.45 21.61 9.65
CA PHE A 301 -5.62 21.06 8.97
C PHE A 301 -6.34 22.16 8.17
N GLY A 302 -7.19 21.77 7.22
CA GLY A 302 -8.03 22.70 6.46
C GLY A 302 -9.11 23.33 7.35
N ARG A 303 -9.33 24.64 7.22
CA ARG A 303 -10.30 25.39 8.03
C ARG A 303 -11.22 26.20 7.15
N LEU A 304 -12.51 26.25 7.49
CA LEU A 304 -13.50 27.09 6.84
C LEU A 304 -14.08 28.11 7.83
N THR A 305 -13.94 29.39 7.54
CA THR A 305 -14.67 30.45 8.25
C THR A 305 -15.71 31.07 7.34
N VAL A 306 -16.92 31.20 7.87
CA VAL A 306 -18.07 31.81 7.22
C VAL A 306 -18.44 33.07 8.01
N SER A 307 -18.61 34.21 7.35
CA SER A 307 -18.93 35.46 8.06
C SER A 307 -20.37 35.53 8.57
N GLY A 308 -21.32 34.87 7.89
CA GLY A 308 -22.74 34.85 8.22
C GLY A 308 -23.19 33.56 8.92
N ASP A 309 -24.46 33.23 8.73
CA ASP A 309 -25.07 32.04 9.30
C ASP A 309 -24.64 30.76 8.56
N VAL A 310 -24.53 29.67 9.30
CA VAL A 310 -24.19 28.34 8.79
C VAL A 310 -25.34 27.38 9.08
N ASP A 311 -25.85 26.71 8.05
CA ASP A 311 -26.86 25.65 8.14
C ASP A 311 -26.31 24.32 7.60
N LEU A 312 -26.07 23.37 8.50
CA LEU A 312 -25.68 21.99 8.16
C LEU A 312 -26.91 21.09 8.15
N GLN A 313 -27.31 20.67 6.95
CA GLN A 313 -28.47 19.80 6.76
C GLN A 313 -28.19 18.36 7.25
N PRO A 314 -29.22 17.53 7.47
CA PRO A 314 -29.02 16.14 7.94
C PRO A 314 -28.12 15.27 7.06
N SER A 315 -28.02 15.59 5.76
CA SER A 315 -27.14 14.89 4.81
C SER A 315 -25.72 15.45 4.73
N ALA A 316 -25.43 16.55 5.44
CA ALA A 316 -24.10 17.14 5.43
C ALA A 316 -23.08 16.16 6.02
N THR A 317 -21.90 16.11 5.42
CA THR A 317 -20.80 15.22 5.84
C THR A 317 -19.48 15.97 5.94
N PHE A 318 -18.59 15.47 6.79
CA PHE A 318 -17.19 15.85 6.83
C PHE A 318 -16.35 14.69 6.27
N VAL A 319 -15.32 15.02 5.50
CA VAL A 319 -14.36 14.03 4.96
C VAL A 319 -12.97 14.48 5.36
N VAL A 320 -12.26 13.67 6.15
CA VAL A 320 -10.89 13.97 6.58
C VAL A 320 -9.90 13.20 5.73
N ASP A 321 -9.12 13.94 4.94
CA ASP A 321 -7.95 13.41 4.24
C ASP A 321 -6.75 13.49 5.18
N VAL A 322 -6.52 12.44 5.96
CA VAL A 322 -5.33 12.32 6.80
C VAL A 322 -4.11 12.14 5.90
N ASN A 323 -3.15 13.05 6.04
CA ASN A 323 -1.91 13.03 5.29
C ASN A 323 -1.06 11.82 5.70
N GLY A 324 -0.39 11.19 4.74
CA GLY A 324 0.51 10.06 5.00
C GLY A 324 1.67 10.40 5.95
N THR A 325 2.02 11.69 6.06
CA THR A 325 2.83 12.21 7.17
C THR A 325 1.93 13.03 8.09
N ASN A 326 1.56 12.45 9.23
CA ASN A 326 0.79 13.13 10.28
C ASN A 326 1.37 12.85 11.66
N THR A 327 0.85 13.54 12.68
CA THR A 327 1.12 13.38 14.12
C THR A 327 -0.18 13.35 14.93
N LEU A 328 -1.27 12.88 14.32
CA LEU A 328 -2.57 12.76 14.97
C LEU A 328 -2.56 11.62 15.98
N ALA A 329 -3.27 11.79 17.08
CA ALA A 329 -3.46 10.79 18.11
C ALA A 329 -4.92 10.78 18.58
N ALA A 330 -5.41 9.62 19.06
CA ALA A 330 -6.71 9.55 19.70
C ALA A 330 -6.76 10.52 20.89
N GLY A 331 -7.86 11.26 21.00
CA GLY A 331 -8.05 12.36 21.94
C GLY A 331 -7.62 13.75 21.42
N ASP A 332 -6.93 13.83 20.28
CA ASP A 332 -6.68 15.13 19.63
C ASP A 332 -8.01 15.74 19.14
N THR A 333 -8.09 17.07 19.09
CA THR A 333 -9.23 17.81 18.54
C THR A 333 -8.77 18.76 17.43
N LEU A 334 -9.36 18.65 16.24
CA LEU A 334 -9.23 19.63 15.18
C LEU A 334 -10.25 20.75 15.45
N ALA A 335 -9.82 21.78 16.17
CA ALA A 335 -10.71 22.83 16.66
C ALA A 335 -11.09 23.85 15.57
N GLY A 336 -12.38 24.09 15.38
CA GLY A 336 -12.91 25.05 14.43
C GLY A 336 -12.61 24.69 12.98
N VAL A 337 -12.87 23.44 12.59
CA VAL A 337 -12.81 23.03 11.17
C VAL A 337 -13.83 23.80 10.33
N LEU A 338 -14.95 24.18 10.95
CA LEU A 338 -15.94 25.10 10.43
C LEU A 338 -16.30 26.11 11.52
N THR A 339 -16.22 27.40 11.21
CA THR A 339 -16.56 28.49 12.14
C THR A 339 -17.57 29.42 11.49
N ALA A 340 -18.72 29.63 12.15
CA ALA A 340 -19.72 30.62 11.78
C ALA A 340 -19.48 31.95 12.50
N GLY A 341 -19.57 33.06 11.77
CA GLY A 341 -19.59 34.41 12.32
C GLY A 341 -20.99 34.82 12.83
N GLY A 342 -22.04 34.20 12.26
CA GLY A 342 -23.42 34.29 12.73
C GLY A 342 -23.86 33.06 13.53
N ALA A 343 -25.11 32.64 13.33
CA ALA A 343 -25.67 31.44 13.95
C ALA A 343 -25.20 30.16 13.25
N LEU A 344 -24.92 29.11 14.02
CA LEU A 344 -24.64 27.76 13.53
C LEU A 344 -25.82 26.84 13.85
N THR A 345 -26.53 26.39 12.82
CA THR A 345 -27.55 25.32 12.91
C THR A 345 -26.95 24.03 12.39
N ASN A 346 -26.83 23.02 13.26
CA ASN A 346 -26.26 21.72 12.88
C ASN A 346 -27.25 20.58 13.09
N ALA A 347 -27.82 20.09 11.99
CA ALA A 347 -28.70 18.92 11.97
C ALA A 347 -27.98 17.63 11.50
N ALA A 348 -26.68 17.70 11.21
CA ALA A 348 -25.89 16.54 10.80
C ALA A 348 -25.50 15.67 12.01
N PRO A 349 -25.66 14.34 11.95
CA PRO A 349 -25.18 13.42 12.97
C PRO A 349 -23.68 13.56 13.24
N ALA A 350 -23.27 13.38 14.50
CA ALA A 350 -21.84 13.42 14.89
C ALA A 350 -20.97 12.39 14.16
N THR A 351 -21.58 11.31 13.68
CA THR A 351 -20.94 10.22 12.94
C THR A 351 -20.92 10.42 11.43
N ASN A 352 -21.44 11.54 10.90
CA ASN A 352 -21.34 11.89 9.48
C ASN A 352 -19.94 12.39 9.11
N VAL A 353 -18.91 11.68 9.58
CA VAL A 353 -17.51 11.93 9.30
C VAL A 353 -16.91 10.65 8.72
N SER A 354 -16.16 10.81 7.64
CA SER A 354 -15.41 9.70 7.03
C SER A 354 -13.96 10.12 6.87
N ASP A 355 -13.05 9.15 6.88
CA ASP A 355 -11.63 9.40 6.71
C ASP A 355 -10.92 8.23 6.01
N ASN A 356 -9.63 8.40 5.75
CA ASN A 356 -8.78 7.44 5.05
C ASN A 356 -7.77 6.73 5.98
N SER A 357 -7.97 6.76 7.30
CA SER A 357 -7.09 6.15 8.30
C SER A 357 -7.55 4.75 8.66
N ALA A 358 -6.61 3.84 8.93
CA ALA A 358 -6.93 2.49 9.39
C ALA A 358 -7.09 2.38 10.92
N LEU A 359 -6.53 3.34 11.67
CA LEU A 359 -6.40 3.30 13.13
C LEU A 359 -7.09 4.45 13.86
N PHE A 360 -7.63 5.42 13.11
CA PHE A 360 -8.37 6.55 13.65
C PHE A 360 -9.76 6.58 13.04
N ASN A 361 -10.72 7.08 13.82
CA ASN A 361 -12.01 7.56 13.38
C ASN A 361 -12.12 9.04 13.77
N PHE A 362 -13.11 9.73 13.23
CA PHE A 362 -13.41 11.10 13.61
C PHE A 362 -14.89 11.25 13.95
N GLN A 363 -15.19 12.09 14.94
CA GLN A 363 -16.57 12.51 15.24
C GLN A 363 -16.65 14.03 15.24
N SER A 364 -17.73 14.57 14.68
CA SER A 364 -17.96 16.01 14.72
C SER A 364 -18.61 16.43 16.02
N GLN A 365 -18.10 17.49 16.64
CA GLN A 365 -18.65 18.08 17.85
C GLN A 365 -18.97 19.56 17.61
N THR A 366 -20.22 19.95 17.86
CA THR A 366 -20.61 21.36 17.81
C THR A 366 -20.22 22.06 19.12
N ASN A 367 -19.45 23.13 19.02
CA ASN A 367 -18.96 23.92 20.14
C ASN A 367 -19.27 25.41 19.90
N GLY A 368 -20.42 25.87 20.40
CA GLY A 368 -20.92 27.22 20.13
C GLY A 368 -21.13 27.45 18.62
N SER A 369 -20.46 28.45 18.07
CA SER A 369 -20.50 28.80 16.63
C SER A 369 -19.50 28.00 15.78
N GLN A 370 -18.91 26.93 16.32
CA GLN A 370 -17.89 26.12 15.65
C GLN A 370 -18.29 24.65 15.59
N VAL A 371 -17.76 23.95 14.57
CA VAL A 371 -17.68 22.50 14.55
C VAL A 371 -16.21 22.11 14.68
N ASP A 372 -15.94 21.24 15.64
CA ASP A 372 -14.67 20.59 15.91
C ASP A 372 -14.72 19.14 15.40
N LEU A 373 -13.57 18.54 15.07
CA LEU A 373 -13.48 17.09 14.83
C LEU A 373 -12.61 16.44 15.92
N LEU A 374 -13.19 15.53 16.69
CA LEU A 374 -12.49 14.71 17.68
C LEU A 374 -11.87 13.50 16.99
N VAL A 375 -10.59 13.24 17.25
CA VAL A 375 -9.88 12.04 16.80
C VAL A 375 -10.13 10.91 17.79
N GLU A 376 -10.66 9.79 17.32
CA GLU A 376 -10.90 8.59 18.12
C GLU A 376 -10.07 7.42 17.61
N ALA A 377 -9.76 6.47 18.48
CA ALA A 377 -9.15 5.21 18.04
C ALA A 377 -10.18 4.39 17.27
N ALA A 378 -9.79 3.81 16.14
CA ALA A 378 -10.67 2.92 15.40
C ALA A 378 -10.92 1.62 16.19
N GLY A 379 -12.19 1.17 16.25
CA GLY A 379 -12.55 -0.10 16.91
C GLY A 379 -13.15 -0.01 18.32
N THR A 380 -13.60 1.16 18.77
CA THR A 380 -14.36 1.32 20.03
C THR A 380 -15.78 0.77 19.90
N ASP A 381 -15.94 -0.56 19.84
CA ASP A 381 -17.22 -1.14 20.25
C ASP A 381 -17.32 -1.04 21.79
N PRO A 382 -18.47 -0.63 22.36
CA PRO A 382 -18.67 -0.66 23.79
C PRO A 382 -18.44 -2.09 24.32
N GLU A 383 -17.66 -2.21 25.40
CA GLU A 383 -17.46 -3.47 26.11
C GLU A 383 -18.82 -4.15 26.37
N PRO A 384 -19.04 -5.41 25.94
CA PRO A 384 -20.26 -6.13 26.28
C PRO A 384 -20.31 -6.27 27.81
N PRO A 385 -21.44 -5.95 28.45
CA PRO A 385 -21.56 -6.08 29.90
C PRO A 385 -21.26 -7.53 30.32
N PRO A 386 -20.60 -7.75 31.48
CA PRO A 386 -20.20 -9.07 31.93
C PRO A 386 -21.42 -10.01 32.00
N ALA A 387 -21.29 -11.16 31.35
CA ALA A 387 -22.35 -12.16 31.29
C ALA A 387 -22.75 -12.62 32.70
N PRO A 388 -24.05 -12.70 33.03
CA PRO A 388 -24.49 -13.25 34.30
C PRO A 388 -24.10 -14.74 34.41
N PRO A 389 -23.82 -15.23 35.64
CA PRO A 389 -23.33 -16.59 35.85
C PRO A 389 -24.32 -17.65 35.33
N PRO A 390 -23.83 -18.80 34.84
CA PRO A 390 -24.66 -19.80 34.16
C PRO A 390 -25.67 -20.44 35.12
N ALA A 391 -26.94 -20.44 34.70
CA ALA A 391 -28.00 -21.18 35.37
C ALA A 391 -27.81 -22.71 35.20
N PRO A 392 -28.15 -23.52 36.21
CA PRO A 392 -27.95 -24.98 36.18
C PRO A 392 -28.85 -25.68 35.15
N ALA A 393 -28.29 -26.70 34.51
CA ALA A 393 -28.87 -27.44 33.38
C ALA A 393 -30.16 -28.22 33.75
N PRO A 394 -31.21 -28.19 32.91
CA PRO A 394 -32.35 -29.09 33.06
C PRO A 394 -32.10 -30.46 32.39
N THR A 395 -32.61 -31.50 33.04
CA THR A 395 -32.64 -32.91 32.63
C THR A 395 -33.59 -33.18 31.44
N PRO A 396 -33.33 -34.21 30.61
CA PRO A 396 -34.13 -34.46 29.41
C PRO A 396 -35.38 -35.31 29.69
N SER A 397 -36.47 -35.01 29.00
CA SER A 397 -37.62 -35.92 28.81
C SER A 397 -38.10 -35.87 27.34
N PRO A 398 -38.59 -36.98 26.75
CA PRO A 398 -38.74 -37.12 25.31
C PRO A 398 -40.18 -37.01 24.79
N GLY A 399 -40.31 -36.48 23.56
CA GLY A 399 -41.37 -36.84 22.61
C GLY A 399 -42.46 -35.77 22.35
N GLY A 400 -42.65 -35.41 21.08
CA GLY A 400 -43.85 -34.69 20.60
C GLY A 400 -43.63 -33.97 19.28
N GLY A 401 -44.13 -34.54 18.18
CA GLY A 401 -44.04 -33.96 16.84
C GLY A 401 -45.02 -32.81 16.59
N GLY A 402 -44.65 -31.92 15.68
CA GLY A 402 -45.51 -30.87 15.14
C GLY A 402 -44.81 -30.10 14.02
N ARG A 403 -45.26 -30.31 12.78
CA ARG A 403 -44.87 -29.51 11.60
C ARG A 403 -45.60 -28.17 11.66
N GLY A 404 -44.84 -27.07 11.66
CA GLY A 404 -45.35 -25.71 11.47
C GLY A 404 -44.28 -24.87 10.77
N GLY A 405 -44.55 -24.48 9.52
CA GLY A 405 -43.68 -23.60 8.74
C GLY A 405 -43.76 -22.17 9.25
N GLY A 406 -42.65 -21.69 9.80
CA GLY A 406 -42.37 -20.28 10.01
C GLY A 406 -41.06 -19.94 9.33
N ALA A 407 -41.06 -18.92 8.47
CA ALA A 407 -39.87 -18.46 7.77
C ALA A 407 -38.75 -18.14 8.78
N ALA A 408 -37.55 -18.66 8.52
CA ALA A 408 -36.38 -18.40 9.34
C ALA A 408 -36.14 -16.89 9.46
N PRO A 409 -35.85 -16.36 10.67
CA PRO A 409 -35.36 -15.00 10.79
C PRO A 409 -34.12 -14.87 9.92
N GLN A 410 -34.16 -13.92 9.00
CA GLN A 410 -33.01 -13.52 8.20
C GLN A 410 -31.84 -13.25 9.17
N PRO A 411 -30.64 -13.81 8.97
CA PRO A 411 -29.50 -13.50 9.81
C PRO A 411 -29.36 -11.99 9.86
N ALA A 412 -29.37 -11.42 11.06
CA ALA A 412 -29.03 -10.02 11.24
C ALA A 412 -27.72 -9.76 10.48
N PRO A 413 -27.63 -8.68 9.68
CA PRO A 413 -26.39 -8.33 9.01
C PRO A 413 -25.28 -8.34 10.07
N ALA A 414 -24.19 -9.07 9.77
CA ALA A 414 -23.04 -9.13 10.66
C ALA A 414 -22.66 -7.70 11.05
N PRO A 415 -22.36 -7.42 12.32
CA PRO A 415 -21.88 -6.10 12.73
C PRO A 415 -20.70 -5.72 11.82
N PRO A 416 -20.59 -4.44 11.42
CA PRO A 416 -19.46 -3.99 10.62
C PRO A 416 -18.17 -4.45 11.31
N PRO A 417 -17.23 -5.07 10.58
CA PRO A 417 -16.09 -5.71 11.22
C PRO A 417 -15.26 -4.63 11.92
N GLY A 418 -14.99 -4.83 13.22
CA GLY A 418 -14.23 -3.89 14.04
C GLY A 418 -12.92 -3.48 13.37
N GLN A 419 -12.63 -2.18 13.42
CA GLN A 419 -11.36 -1.61 12.98
C GLN A 419 -10.31 -1.64 14.12
N GLY A 420 -9.02 -1.43 13.83
CA GLY A 420 -7.94 -1.46 14.83
C GLY A 420 -6.93 -2.60 14.67
N ILE A 421 -5.89 -2.63 15.51
CA ILE A 421 -4.71 -3.51 15.31
C ILE A 421 -5.07 -4.99 15.50
N VAL A 422 -5.87 -5.32 16.52
CA VAL A 422 -6.24 -6.72 16.82
C VAL A 422 -7.10 -7.32 15.70
N PRO A 423 -8.20 -6.69 15.25
CA PRO A 423 -8.96 -7.19 14.09
C PRO A 423 -8.11 -7.31 12.82
N ALA A 424 -7.24 -6.34 12.52
CA ALA A 424 -6.33 -6.39 11.37
C ALA A 424 -5.38 -7.59 11.43
N THR A 425 -4.83 -7.86 12.62
CA THR A 425 -3.93 -8.99 12.88
C THR A 425 -4.62 -10.34 12.69
N ILE A 426 -5.86 -10.46 13.19
CA ILE A 426 -6.67 -11.68 13.05
C ILE A 426 -7.02 -11.91 11.57
N ARG A 427 -7.45 -10.86 10.87
CA ARG A 427 -7.86 -10.92 9.45
C ARG A 427 -6.71 -11.28 8.52
N ALA A 428 -5.49 -10.81 8.82
CA ALA A 428 -4.27 -11.19 8.11
C ALA A 428 -3.77 -12.62 8.46
N GLY A 429 -4.40 -13.28 9.43
CA GLY A 429 -4.08 -14.63 9.88
C GLY A 429 -2.84 -14.73 10.77
N LEU A 430 -2.31 -13.62 11.30
CA LEU A 430 -1.19 -13.61 12.25
C LEU A 430 -1.70 -13.83 13.68
N ILE A 431 -2.34 -14.96 13.93
CA ILE A 431 -3.07 -15.17 15.20
C ILE A 431 -2.12 -15.22 16.41
N ASN A 432 -0.91 -15.75 16.26
CA ASN A 432 0.08 -15.76 17.35
C ASN A 432 0.65 -14.36 17.67
N GLY A 433 0.37 -13.35 16.83
CA GLY A 433 0.70 -11.95 17.06
C GLY A 433 -0.37 -11.17 17.81
N VAL A 434 -1.56 -11.74 18.06
CA VAL A 434 -2.65 -11.06 18.78
C VAL A 434 -2.22 -10.52 20.15
N PRO A 435 -1.45 -11.24 20.98
CA PRO A 435 -0.97 -10.69 22.25
C PRO A 435 -0.09 -9.45 22.06
N THR A 436 0.73 -9.40 21.00
CA THR A 436 1.53 -8.20 20.66
C THR A 436 0.62 -7.07 20.19
N ALA A 437 -0.35 -7.39 19.31
CA ALA A 437 -1.34 -6.45 18.83
C ALA A 437 -2.14 -5.80 19.96
N GLN A 438 -2.55 -6.57 20.98
CA GLN A 438 -3.28 -6.05 22.14
C GLN A 438 -2.47 -5.00 22.92
N VAL A 439 -1.16 -5.20 23.07
CA VAL A 439 -0.30 -4.21 23.73
C VAL A 439 -0.19 -2.93 22.89
N LEU A 440 0.05 -3.06 21.59
CA LEU A 440 0.13 -1.91 20.68
C LEU A 440 -1.19 -1.14 20.59
N ASP A 441 -2.31 -1.86 20.57
CA ASP A 441 -3.66 -1.29 20.54
C ASP A 441 -3.97 -0.49 21.83
N GLY A 442 -3.48 -0.96 22.98
CA GLY A 442 -3.55 -0.22 24.23
C GLY A 442 -2.86 1.15 24.18
N TYR A 443 -1.73 1.25 23.47
CA TYR A 443 -1.03 2.53 23.28
C TYR A 443 -1.77 3.48 22.33
N ILE A 444 -2.48 2.95 21.32
CA ILE A 444 -3.33 3.77 20.44
C ILE A 444 -4.51 4.35 21.23
N ARG A 445 -5.17 3.51 22.04
CA ARG A 445 -6.32 3.93 22.86
C ARG A 445 -5.94 4.86 24.01
N GLY A 446 -4.71 4.77 24.51
CA GLY A 446 -4.22 5.60 25.61
C GLY A 446 -3.94 7.06 25.26
N GLY A 447 -3.96 7.42 23.97
CA GLY A 447 -3.64 8.77 23.50
C GLY A 447 -2.16 9.11 23.67
N ARG A 448 -1.84 10.42 23.68
CA ARG A 448 -0.45 10.90 23.83
C ARG A 448 0.11 10.58 25.21
N THR A 449 1.32 10.03 25.24
CA THR A 449 2.05 9.65 26.45
C THR A 449 3.22 10.59 26.75
N GLY A 450 3.68 11.39 25.78
CA GLY A 450 4.90 12.19 25.89
C GLY A 450 6.18 11.35 25.83
N THR A 451 6.07 10.08 25.46
CA THR A 451 7.20 9.14 25.35
C THR A 451 7.44 8.75 23.89
N ASP A 452 8.48 7.94 23.64
CA ASP A 452 8.76 7.40 22.31
C ASP A 452 7.58 6.59 21.72
N TRP A 453 6.63 6.14 22.54
CA TRP A 453 5.38 5.52 22.06
C TRP A 453 4.55 6.43 21.17
N ASP A 454 4.61 7.76 21.35
CA ASP A 454 3.88 8.69 20.49
C ASP A 454 4.38 8.60 19.04
N VAL A 455 5.68 8.38 18.84
CA VAL A 455 6.30 8.16 17.52
C VAL A 455 5.86 6.83 16.93
N VAL A 456 5.74 5.79 17.78
CA VAL A 456 5.29 4.45 17.37
C VAL A 456 3.82 4.46 16.95
N VAL A 457 2.94 5.03 17.77
CA VAL A 457 1.50 5.19 17.48
C VAL A 457 1.30 5.98 16.20
N THR A 458 2.05 7.08 16.05
CA THR A 458 2.05 7.87 14.82
C THR A 458 2.46 7.03 13.61
N ALA A 459 3.55 6.24 13.70
CA ALA A 459 4.00 5.40 12.59
C ALA A 459 3.02 4.29 12.23
N LEU A 460 2.34 3.69 13.23
CA LEU A 460 1.27 2.73 13.02
C LEU A 460 0.06 3.40 12.34
N GLY A 461 -0.32 4.61 12.77
CA GLY A 461 -1.42 5.39 12.20
C GLY A 461 -1.22 5.80 10.73
N ARG A 462 0.02 5.76 10.22
CA ARG A 462 0.35 6.02 8.81
C ARG A 462 0.15 4.80 7.90
N LEU A 463 -0.14 3.63 8.45
CA LEU A 463 -0.27 2.41 7.66
C LEU A 463 -1.60 2.42 6.90
N PRO A 464 -1.57 2.20 5.57
CA PRO A 464 -2.73 2.45 4.70
C PRO A 464 -3.81 1.38 4.76
N ASP A 465 -3.50 0.20 5.31
CA ASP A 465 -4.40 -0.96 5.32
C ASP A 465 -4.07 -1.95 6.44
N ASP A 466 -5.04 -2.82 6.75
CA ASP A 466 -4.92 -3.88 7.76
C ASP A 466 -3.72 -4.80 7.54
N ALA A 467 -3.36 -5.09 6.29
CA ALA A 467 -2.25 -5.99 5.98
C ALA A 467 -0.90 -5.35 6.33
N SER A 468 -0.79 -4.03 6.19
CA SER A 468 0.35 -3.23 6.60
C SER A 468 0.44 -3.15 8.12
N VAL A 469 -0.69 -2.98 8.81
CA VAL A 469 -0.78 -3.02 10.28
C VAL A 469 -0.36 -4.40 10.81
N ALA A 470 -0.89 -5.50 10.27
CA ALA A 470 -0.51 -6.84 10.69
C ALA A 470 0.99 -7.15 10.43
N ARG A 471 1.57 -6.62 9.35
CA ARG A 471 3.01 -6.69 9.11
C ARG A 471 3.81 -5.92 10.15
N ALA A 472 3.37 -4.74 10.56
CA ALA A 472 4.02 -3.98 11.63
C ALA A 472 3.96 -4.73 12.98
N VAL A 473 2.83 -5.39 13.29
CA VAL A 473 2.71 -6.29 14.45
C VAL A 473 3.73 -7.42 14.34
N GLY A 474 3.81 -8.10 13.20
CA GLY A 474 4.83 -9.14 12.96
C GLY A 474 6.25 -8.64 13.12
N GLN A 475 6.55 -7.43 12.66
CA GLN A 475 7.85 -6.79 12.87
C GLN A 475 8.11 -6.49 14.34
N ALA A 476 7.08 -6.20 15.15
CA ALA A 476 7.16 -5.90 16.58
C ALA A 476 7.29 -7.15 17.49
N MET A 477 6.95 -8.34 16.98
CA MET A 477 7.03 -9.60 17.73
C MET A 477 8.48 -10.06 18.00
N PRO A 478 8.73 -10.93 19.00
CA PRO A 478 10.05 -11.50 19.27
C PRO A 478 10.64 -12.20 18.04
N SER A 479 11.98 -12.25 17.97
CA SER A 479 12.72 -12.85 16.86
C SER A 479 12.21 -14.26 16.51
N MET A 480 12.04 -14.51 15.22
CA MET A 480 11.49 -15.76 14.65
C MET A 480 10.07 -16.11 15.16
N HIS A 481 9.35 -15.15 15.73
CA HIS A 481 7.96 -15.30 16.21
C HIS A 481 7.79 -16.47 17.19
N GLY A 482 8.74 -16.61 18.12
CA GLY A 482 8.74 -17.66 19.13
C GLY A 482 9.50 -18.93 18.74
N ASN A 483 10.03 -19.03 17.51
CA ASN A 483 10.73 -20.22 17.01
C ASN A 483 12.25 -20.22 17.24
N ALA A 484 12.83 -19.23 17.95
CA ALA A 484 14.28 -19.09 18.05
C ALA A 484 14.99 -20.31 18.70
N ALA A 485 14.36 -20.96 19.68
CA ALA A 485 14.91 -22.17 20.29
C ALA A 485 14.86 -23.39 19.34
N GLN A 486 13.81 -23.49 18.53
CA GLN A 486 13.67 -24.53 17.50
C GLN A 486 14.67 -24.32 16.36
N ALA A 487 14.89 -23.08 15.93
CA ALA A 487 15.91 -22.75 14.95
C ALA A 487 17.33 -23.09 15.46
N LEU A 488 17.61 -22.88 16.76
CA LEU A 488 18.86 -23.35 17.37
C LEU A 488 18.96 -24.88 17.36
N LEU A 489 17.88 -25.59 17.70
CA LEU A 489 17.84 -27.06 17.69
C LEU A 489 18.17 -27.61 16.29
N ALA A 490 17.56 -27.04 15.25
CA ALA A 490 17.82 -27.36 13.85
C ALA A 490 19.28 -27.04 13.44
N HIS A 491 19.82 -25.90 13.86
CA HIS A 491 21.21 -25.54 13.55
C HIS A 491 22.21 -26.58 14.09
N VAL A 492 22.02 -27.04 15.32
CA VAL A 492 22.96 -27.97 15.99
C VAL A 492 22.76 -29.44 15.58
N SER A 493 21.65 -29.79 14.93
CA SER A 493 21.46 -31.15 14.38
C SER A 493 22.21 -31.38 13.06
N SER A 494 22.88 -30.35 12.54
CA SER A 494 23.57 -30.36 11.24
C SER A 494 24.73 -31.36 11.14
N THR A 495 25.32 -31.78 12.26
CA THR A 495 26.35 -32.85 12.28
C THR A 495 25.80 -34.24 12.00
N GLY A 496 24.47 -34.41 12.07
CA GLY A 496 23.80 -35.68 11.83
C GLY A 496 24.21 -36.77 12.83
N SER A 497 23.94 -38.02 12.46
CA SER A 497 24.40 -39.19 13.21
C SER A 497 25.84 -39.55 12.80
N ALA A 498 26.82 -39.23 13.63
CA ALA A 498 28.22 -39.61 13.43
C ALA A 498 28.43 -41.14 13.40
N VAL A 499 27.43 -41.87 13.91
CA VAL A 499 27.34 -43.34 14.04
C VAL A 499 26.99 -44.05 12.73
N VAL A 500 26.15 -43.48 11.86
CA VAL A 500 25.71 -44.13 10.60
C VAL A 500 26.90 -44.47 9.68
N GLY A 501 28.03 -43.81 9.88
CA GLY A 501 29.30 -44.08 9.20
C GLY A 501 30.11 -45.27 9.70
N GLN A 502 29.80 -45.90 10.85
CA GLN A 502 30.65 -46.95 11.43
C GLN A 502 30.41 -48.36 10.87
N GLN A 503 29.53 -48.53 9.88
CA GLN A 503 29.27 -49.86 9.29
C GLN A 503 30.49 -50.49 8.58
N ALA A 504 31.66 -49.84 8.49
CA ALA A 504 32.87 -50.33 7.81
C ALA A 504 33.92 -51.03 8.70
N VAL A 505 33.50 -51.70 9.79
CA VAL A 505 34.46 -52.43 10.65
C VAL A 505 34.39 -53.95 10.54
N GLY A 506 33.38 -54.55 9.89
CA GLY A 506 33.37 -55.98 9.59
C GLY A 506 33.23 -56.23 8.10
N GLY A 507 34.10 -57.06 7.52
CA GLY A 507 33.70 -57.81 6.33
C GLY A 507 32.44 -58.65 6.62
N PRO A 508 31.83 -59.29 5.61
CA PRO A 508 30.65 -60.15 5.80
C PRO A 508 30.87 -61.26 6.85
N ASP A 509 32.12 -61.58 7.19
CA ASP A 509 32.50 -62.49 8.26
C ASP A 509 33.07 -61.69 9.44
N GLY A 510 32.26 -61.44 10.48
CA GLY A 510 32.58 -60.64 11.67
C GLY A 510 33.65 -61.24 12.62
N ALA A 511 34.60 -62.03 12.13
CA ALA A 511 35.59 -62.74 12.94
C ALA A 511 36.99 -62.09 12.97
N ASP A 512 37.38 -61.28 11.97
CA ASP A 512 38.78 -60.82 11.81
C ASP A 512 38.96 -59.28 11.71
N ALA A 513 38.14 -58.50 12.40
CA ALA A 513 38.36 -57.06 12.50
C ALA A 513 39.53 -56.75 13.47
N LYS A 514 40.72 -56.48 12.94
CA LYS A 514 41.88 -56.04 13.76
C LYS A 514 41.53 -54.75 14.53
N PRO A 515 41.92 -54.62 15.82
CA PRO A 515 41.92 -53.34 16.53
C PRO A 515 42.69 -52.31 15.71
N GLY A 516 42.14 -51.11 15.58
CA GLY A 516 42.73 -50.06 14.76
C GLY A 516 42.22 -48.69 15.19
N THR A 517 43.05 -47.68 14.93
CA THR A 517 42.75 -46.29 15.25
C THR A 517 42.53 -45.51 13.96
N GLY A 518 41.77 -44.42 14.05
CA GLY A 518 41.54 -43.60 12.89
C GLY A 518 41.16 -42.18 13.21
N LEU A 519 41.51 -41.29 12.28
CA LEU A 519 41.11 -39.89 12.29
C LEU A 519 40.06 -39.67 11.21
N TRP A 520 39.16 -38.74 11.45
CA TRP A 520 38.19 -38.35 10.44
C TRP A 520 37.95 -36.85 10.41
N VAL A 521 37.57 -36.37 9.24
CA VAL A 521 37.16 -34.98 9.00
C VAL A 521 35.89 -34.98 8.15
N GLN A 522 34.96 -34.11 8.48
CA GLN A 522 33.65 -34.00 7.85
C GLN A 522 33.23 -32.53 7.65
N PRO A 523 33.52 -31.93 6.49
CA PRO A 523 32.77 -30.75 6.04
C PRO A 523 31.28 -31.10 5.83
N LEU A 524 30.40 -30.18 6.22
CA LEU A 524 28.96 -30.35 6.11
C LEU A 524 28.25 -29.07 5.69
N ASN A 525 27.12 -29.25 5.01
CA ASN A 525 26.16 -28.22 4.69
C ASN A 525 24.76 -28.72 5.02
N HIS A 526 23.98 -27.88 5.67
CA HIS A 526 22.67 -28.23 6.19
C HIS A 526 21.69 -27.07 6.00
N ARG A 527 20.46 -27.40 5.63
CA ARG A 527 19.40 -26.44 5.38
C ARG A 527 18.08 -26.96 5.91
N VAL A 528 17.42 -26.14 6.71
CA VAL A 528 16.05 -26.37 7.17
C VAL A 528 15.15 -25.29 6.65
N ASP A 529 14.08 -25.69 5.97
CA ASP A 529 13.01 -24.80 5.55
C ASP A 529 11.73 -25.18 6.32
N GLN A 530 11.28 -24.29 7.21
CA GLN A 530 9.99 -24.38 7.89
C GLN A 530 9.05 -23.39 7.21
N ASP A 531 8.04 -23.90 6.50
CA ASP A 531 6.98 -23.06 5.95
C ASP A 531 6.00 -22.63 7.05
N ARG A 532 5.21 -21.59 6.79
CA ARG A 532 4.13 -21.16 7.68
C ARG A 532 3.24 -22.35 8.04
N TYR A 533 3.08 -22.58 9.33
CA TYR A 533 2.20 -23.63 9.83
C TYR A 533 1.26 -23.08 10.89
N ARG A 534 -0.05 -23.27 10.64
CA ARG A 534 -1.14 -22.70 11.43
C ARG A 534 -0.94 -21.19 11.65
N GLN A 535 -0.63 -20.80 12.87
CA GLN A 535 -0.69 -19.43 13.34
C GLN A 535 0.69 -18.76 13.41
N ALA A 536 1.79 -19.47 13.11
CA ALA A 536 3.15 -18.95 13.25
C ALA A 536 3.86 -18.82 11.89
N SER A 537 4.66 -17.75 11.77
CA SER A 537 5.52 -17.50 10.61
C SER A 537 6.58 -18.58 10.42
N GLY A 538 6.95 -18.84 9.16
CA GLY A 538 8.04 -19.75 8.82
C GLY A 538 9.43 -19.15 9.06
N TYR A 539 10.45 -19.99 8.90
CA TYR A 539 11.85 -19.60 8.97
C TYR A 539 12.72 -20.52 8.11
N ARG A 540 13.95 -20.08 7.82
CA ARG A 540 14.96 -20.88 7.13
C ARG A 540 16.25 -20.88 7.94
N VAL A 541 16.78 -22.06 8.22
CA VAL A 541 18.12 -22.25 8.80
C VAL A 541 19.07 -22.70 7.68
N ARG A 542 20.25 -22.10 7.61
CA ARG A 542 21.37 -22.59 6.81
C ARG A 542 22.58 -22.72 7.71
N THR A 543 23.20 -23.88 7.71
CA THR A 543 24.37 -24.18 8.51
C THR A 543 25.46 -24.74 7.62
N GLN A 544 26.68 -24.25 7.82
CA GLN A 544 27.89 -24.82 7.25
C GLN A 544 28.85 -25.12 8.39
N GLY A 545 29.60 -26.19 8.27
CA GLY A 545 30.47 -26.59 9.37
C GLY A 545 31.60 -27.50 8.96
N LEU A 546 32.54 -27.63 9.88
CA LEU A 546 33.62 -28.59 9.80
C LEU A 546 33.66 -29.35 11.13
N ALA A 547 33.52 -30.66 11.04
CA ALA A 547 33.70 -31.56 12.17
C ALA A 547 34.98 -32.40 11.94
N GLY A 548 35.62 -32.79 13.03
CA GLY A 548 36.75 -33.71 12.98
C GLY A 548 36.90 -34.45 14.28
N GLY A 549 37.49 -35.63 14.22
CA GLY A 549 37.59 -36.46 15.40
C GLY A 549 38.50 -37.66 15.25
N TYR A 550 38.52 -38.42 16.32
CA TYR A 550 39.29 -39.64 16.48
C TYR A 550 38.34 -40.78 16.82
N GLN A 551 38.64 -41.98 16.31
CA GLN A 551 37.91 -43.20 16.64
C GLN A 551 38.85 -44.38 16.80
N ALA A 552 38.46 -45.33 17.66
CA ALA A 552 39.23 -46.53 17.93
C ALA A 552 38.31 -47.75 18.09
N SER A 553 38.78 -48.89 17.59
CA SER A 553 38.18 -50.19 17.89
C SER A 553 38.86 -50.80 19.12
N MET A 554 38.18 -50.81 20.26
CA MET A 554 38.77 -51.17 21.57
C MET A 554 38.89 -52.68 21.77
N VAL A 555 37.86 -53.42 21.35
CA VAL A 555 37.76 -54.89 21.31
C VAL A 555 37.01 -55.29 20.04
N SER A 556 37.15 -56.54 19.59
CA SER A 556 36.41 -57.06 18.43
C SER A 556 34.92 -56.75 18.54
N GLY A 557 34.35 -56.06 17.54
CA GLY A 557 32.93 -55.67 17.51
C GLY A 557 32.56 -54.39 18.29
N SER A 558 33.54 -53.60 18.79
CA SER A 558 33.27 -52.31 19.42
C SER A 558 34.01 -51.15 18.75
N THR A 559 33.36 -49.99 18.70
CA THR A 559 34.01 -48.75 18.27
C THR A 559 33.60 -47.60 19.19
N LEU A 560 34.57 -46.75 19.54
CA LEU A 560 34.33 -45.51 20.28
C LEU A 560 34.97 -44.35 19.51
N GLY A 561 34.28 -43.22 19.42
CA GLY A 561 34.77 -42.02 18.78
C GLY A 561 34.43 -40.75 19.54
N PHE A 562 35.29 -39.75 19.36
CA PHE A 562 35.15 -38.40 19.91
C PHE A 562 35.48 -37.38 18.83
N GLY A 563 34.77 -36.26 18.81
CA GLY A 563 35.00 -35.20 17.84
C GLY A 563 34.64 -33.82 18.35
N LEU A 564 35.09 -32.83 17.57
CA LEU A 564 34.76 -31.42 17.73
C LEU A 564 34.21 -30.92 16.40
N ALA A 565 33.22 -30.02 16.48
CA ALA A 565 32.70 -29.33 15.31
C ALA A 565 32.60 -27.83 15.55
N TYR A 566 32.94 -27.07 14.51
CA TYR A 566 32.64 -25.65 14.40
C TYR A 566 31.52 -25.46 13.38
N LEU A 567 30.43 -24.81 13.81
CA LEU A 567 29.24 -24.60 12.99
C LEU A 567 28.95 -23.10 12.88
N ASP A 568 28.79 -22.65 11.65
CA ASP A 568 28.39 -21.29 11.30
C ASP A 568 26.98 -21.34 10.70
N GLY A 569 26.07 -20.54 11.25
CA GLY A 569 24.64 -20.62 10.96
C GLY A 569 24.00 -19.28 10.70
N ARG A 570 23.01 -19.26 9.80
CA ARG A 570 22.11 -18.13 9.61
C ARG A 570 20.66 -18.59 9.62
N VAL A 571 19.84 -17.86 10.36
CA VAL A 571 18.39 -18.05 10.44
C VAL A 571 17.72 -16.81 9.87
N ASP A 572 16.94 -16.98 8.81
CA ASP A 572 16.13 -15.93 8.20
C ASP A 572 14.65 -16.18 8.48
N GLY A 573 13.94 -15.17 8.98
CA GLY A 573 12.49 -15.21 9.15
C GLY A 573 11.76 -15.12 7.82
N ARG A 574 10.58 -15.75 7.73
CA ARG A 574 9.69 -15.68 6.57
C ARG A 574 8.31 -15.13 6.97
N ASP A 575 7.44 -14.90 6.00
CA ASP A 575 6.07 -14.41 6.24
C ASP A 575 6.06 -13.09 7.04
N PHE A 576 5.40 -13.04 8.19
CA PHE A 576 5.36 -11.86 9.06
C PHE A 576 6.66 -11.65 9.86
N ALA A 577 7.57 -12.63 9.87
CA ALA A 577 8.91 -12.52 10.44
C ALA A 577 9.96 -12.10 9.38
N LEU A 578 9.53 -11.74 8.17
CA LEU A 578 10.43 -11.27 7.11
C LEU A 578 11.22 -10.05 7.59
N GLY A 579 12.54 -10.07 7.38
CA GLY A 579 13.46 -9.04 7.85
C GLY A 579 13.97 -9.25 9.28
N HIS A 580 13.54 -10.31 9.96
CA HIS A 580 14.22 -10.82 11.15
C HIS A 580 15.34 -11.76 10.72
N ARG A 581 16.49 -11.67 11.39
CA ARG A 581 17.66 -12.52 11.14
C ARG A 581 18.37 -12.87 12.43
N SER A 582 18.97 -14.05 12.47
CA SER A 582 19.94 -14.42 13.50
C SER A 582 21.15 -15.10 12.88
N ASP A 583 22.34 -14.67 13.27
CA ASP A 583 23.60 -15.34 12.94
C ASP A 583 24.07 -16.11 14.17
N LEU A 584 24.52 -17.35 13.97
CA LEU A 584 24.91 -18.29 15.01
C LEU A 584 26.34 -18.78 14.75
N GLU A 585 27.18 -18.69 15.77
CA GLU A 585 28.51 -19.28 15.79
C GLU A 585 28.55 -20.31 16.93
N SER A 586 28.81 -21.58 16.62
CA SER A 586 28.67 -22.68 17.58
C SER A 586 29.91 -23.57 17.61
N VAL A 587 30.25 -24.03 18.82
CA VAL A 587 31.24 -25.10 19.05
C VAL A 587 30.51 -26.28 19.68
N GLN A 588 30.66 -27.44 19.06
CA GLN A 588 30.04 -28.70 19.48
C GLN A 588 31.10 -29.74 19.82
N VAL A 589 30.86 -30.45 20.90
CA VAL A 589 31.59 -31.66 21.27
C VAL A 589 30.66 -32.84 21.02
N LEU A 590 31.17 -33.89 20.38
CA LEU A 590 30.41 -35.10 20.07
C LEU A 590 31.17 -36.35 20.51
N GLY A 591 30.44 -37.29 21.10
CA GLY A 591 30.92 -38.61 21.46
C GLY A 591 29.96 -39.66 20.93
N TYR A 592 30.49 -40.76 20.41
CA TYR A 592 29.66 -41.79 19.79
C TYR A 592 30.31 -43.16 19.87
N GLY A 593 29.51 -44.22 19.79
CA GLY A 593 30.04 -45.57 19.78
C GLY A 593 29.04 -46.63 19.32
N SER A 594 29.58 -47.80 19.03
CA SER A 594 28.85 -49.00 18.63
C SER A 594 29.37 -50.24 19.35
N TYR A 595 28.49 -51.18 19.66
CA TYR A 595 28.85 -52.46 20.27
C TYR A 595 28.01 -53.61 19.69
N ASP A 596 28.68 -54.64 19.18
CA ASP A 596 28.06 -55.84 18.62
C ASP A 596 27.77 -56.86 19.75
N LEU A 597 26.48 -57.06 20.03
CA LEU A 597 25.89 -57.99 20.98
C LEU A 597 25.42 -59.26 20.25
N SER A 598 26.35 -60.11 19.81
CA SER A 598 26.06 -61.29 18.98
C SER A 598 25.30 -60.93 17.68
N ALA A 599 23.99 -61.20 17.60
CA ALA A 599 23.13 -60.88 16.47
C ALA A 599 22.63 -59.42 16.46
N TRP A 600 22.84 -58.63 17.51
CA TRP A 600 22.36 -57.25 17.60
C TRP A 600 23.51 -56.27 17.66
N ARG A 601 23.30 -55.05 17.16
CA ARG A 601 24.23 -53.94 17.25
C ARG A 601 23.56 -52.81 18.02
N LEU A 602 24.17 -52.42 19.13
CA LEU A 602 23.80 -51.24 19.91
C LEU A 602 24.65 -50.06 19.43
N GLN A 603 24.05 -48.89 19.29
CA GLN A 603 24.77 -47.67 19.00
C GLN A 603 24.25 -46.51 19.86
N TRP A 604 25.13 -45.54 20.10
CA TRP A 604 24.80 -44.35 20.85
C TRP A 604 25.58 -43.13 20.36
N GLN A 605 25.00 -41.96 20.54
CA GLN A 605 25.64 -40.67 20.29
C GLN A 605 25.21 -39.66 21.35
N ALA A 606 26.14 -38.84 21.81
CA ALA A 606 25.89 -37.75 22.73
C ALA A 606 26.63 -36.49 22.28
N ASP A 607 25.91 -35.38 22.19
CA ASP A 607 26.47 -34.10 21.74
C ASP A 607 26.13 -32.97 22.72
N ALA A 608 27.06 -32.03 22.88
CA ALA A 608 26.87 -30.81 23.63
C ALA A 608 27.38 -29.61 22.83
N THR A 609 26.54 -28.59 22.67
CA THR A 609 26.84 -27.41 21.84
C THR A 609 26.68 -26.13 22.64
N ARG A 610 27.61 -25.20 22.43
CA ARG A 610 27.51 -23.81 22.90
C ARG A 610 27.50 -22.88 21.70
N SER A 611 26.55 -21.96 21.67
CA SER A 611 26.32 -21.04 20.55
C SER A 611 26.35 -19.59 21.02
N SER A 612 26.98 -18.72 20.23
CA SER A 612 26.80 -17.28 20.30
C SER A 612 25.78 -16.87 19.25
N VAL A 613 24.77 -16.09 19.63
CA VAL A 613 23.68 -15.69 18.74
C VAL A 613 23.60 -14.18 18.67
N LYS A 614 23.71 -13.64 17.46
CA LYS A 614 23.45 -12.22 17.15
C LYS A 614 22.12 -12.14 16.40
N SER A 615 21.14 -11.45 16.97
CA SER A 615 19.81 -11.30 16.38
C SER A 615 19.55 -9.85 15.97
N GLU A 616 18.91 -9.69 14.81
CA GLU A 616 18.45 -8.41 14.30
C GLU A 616 16.98 -8.52 13.88
N ARG A 617 16.19 -7.52 14.25
CA ARG A 617 14.77 -7.41 13.93
C ARG A 617 14.49 -6.07 13.29
N ASN A 618 14.24 -6.09 11.98
CA ASN A 618 13.96 -4.90 11.20
C ASN A 618 12.49 -4.46 11.37
N LEU A 619 12.31 -3.27 11.94
CA LEU A 619 11.03 -2.58 12.12
C LEU A 619 10.84 -1.57 10.98
N GLY A 620 10.67 -2.09 9.77
CA GLY A 620 10.60 -1.31 8.54
C GLY A 620 9.51 -0.24 8.54
N PHE A 621 8.39 -0.45 9.24
CA PHE A 621 7.30 0.53 9.32
C PHE A 621 7.69 1.86 9.98
N ILE A 622 8.74 1.87 10.79
CA ILE A 622 9.26 3.04 11.51
C ILE A 622 10.77 3.26 11.26
N GLY A 623 11.38 2.47 10.37
CA GLY A 623 12.79 2.58 10.02
C GLY A 623 13.76 2.30 11.18
N ARG A 624 13.41 1.39 12.09
CA ARG A 624 14.23 1.04 13.26
C ARG A 624 14.78 -0.39 13.17
N LEU A 625 15.88 -0.66 13.88
CA LEU A 625 16.51 -1.97 13.92
C LEU A 625 16.79 -2.37 15.37
N ALA A 626 16.06 -3.35 15.87
CA ALA A 626 16.31 -3.95 17.19
C ALA A 626 17.43 -4.99 17.08
N LYS A 627 18.41 -4.92 17.98
CA LYS A 627 19.60 -5.79 18.00
C LYS A 627 19.78 -6.45 19.36
N ALA A 628 20.20 -7.71 19.37
CA ALA A 628 20.57 -8.45 20.57
C ALA A 628 21.75 -9.39 20.34
N SER A 629 22.53 -9.64 21.38
CA SER A 629 23.56 -10.68 21.42
C SER A 629 23.37 -11.52 22.67
N TYR A 630 23.25 -12.84 22.52
CA TYR A 630 22.99 -13.75 23.63
C TYR A 630 23.65 -15.12 23.41
N ARG A 631 23.57 -15.99 24.42
CA ARG A 631 24.15 -17.34 24.38
C ARG A 631 23.04 -18.40 24.28
N GLY A 632 23.31 -19.42 23.48
CA GLY A 632 22.52 -20.63 23.33
C GLY A 632 23.29 -21.87 23.77
N HIS A 633 22.56 -22.88 24.24
CA HIS A 633 23.10 -24.18 24.62
C HIS A 633 22.21 -25.27 24.06
N ALA A 634 22.82 -26.36 23.59
CA ALA A 634 22.06 -27.53 23.15
C ALA A 634 22.71 -28.84 23.56
N SER A 635 21.88 -29.88 23.67
CA SER A 635 22.28 -31.23 24.04
C SER A 635 21.49 -32.25 23.23
N HIS A 636 22.15 -33.35 22.89
CA HIS A 636 21.56 -34.46 22.13
C HIS A 636 22.03 -35.79 22.74
N LEU A 637 21.12 -36.76 22.83
CA LEU A 637 21.40 -38.15 23.15
C LEU A 637 20.58 -39.04 22.22
N GLY A 638 21.26 -39.82 21.37
CA GLY A 638 20.67 -40.80 20.48
C GLY A 638 21.06 -42.21 20.89
N LEU A 639 20.11 -43.14 20.87
CA LEU A 639 20.31 -44.56 21.12
C LEU A 639 19.63 -45.36 20.02
N SER A 640 20.30 -46.37 19.46
CA SER A 640 19.72 -47.26 18.46
C SER A 640 20.13 -48.71 18.68
N MET A 641 19.24 -49.65 18.38
CA MET A 641 19.52 -51.08 18.40
C MET A 641 18.97 -51.72 17.13
N GLY A 642 19.83 -52.43 16.40
CA GLY A 642 19.45 -53.07 15.14
C GLY A 642 20.04 -54.45 14.97
N ARG A 643 19.46 -55.25 14.06
CA ARG A 643 19.92 -56.61 13.76
C ARG A 643 20.46 -56.67 12.34
N PRO A 644 21.78 -56.74 12.12
CA PRO A 644 22.33 -56.90 10.79
C PRO A 644 21.92 -58.24 10.17
N MET A 645 21.48 -58.23 8.92
CA MET A 645 21.05 -59.41 8.16
C MET A 645 21.62 -59.33 6.75
N THR A 646 22.15 -60.44 6.23
CA THR A 646 22.65 -60.49 4.84
C THR A 646 21.58 -61.07 3.91
N LEU A 647 21.12 -60.28 2.94
CA LEU A 647 20.21 -60.69 1.87
C LEU A 647 20.98 -60.69 0.55
N ALA A 648 21.34 -61.90 0.07
CA ALA A 648 22.26 -62.10 -1.05
C ALA A 648 23.60 -61.39 -0.82
N THR A 649 23.87 -60.28 -1.52
CA THR A 649 25.08 -59.46 -1.36
C THR A 649 24.85 -58.18 -0.56
N THR A 650 23.60 -57.88 -0.17
CA THR A 650 23.22 -56.65 0.54
C THR A 650 23.11 -56.91 2.03
N SER A 651 23.79 -56.11 2.85
CA SER A 651 23.57 -56.10 4.30
C SER A 651 22.41 -55.16 4.61
N VAL A 652 21.40 -55.64 5.35
CA VAL A 652 20.22 -54.89 5.76
C VAL A 652 20.10 -54.96 7.29
N THR A 653 19.94 -53.81 7.94
CA THR A 653 19.88 -53.69 9.39
C THR A 653 18.57 -52.97 9.78
N PRO A 654 17.47 -53.70 10.01
CA PRO A 654 16.32 -53.13 10.70
C PRO A 654 16.71 -52.69 12.12
N SER A 655 16.21 -51.54 12.55
CA SER A 655 16.56 -50.92 13.83
C SER A 655 15.38 -50.22 14.51
N VAL A 656 15.50 -50.10 15.83
CA VAL A 656 14.66 -49.24 16.67
C VAL A 656 15.56 -48.23 17.36
N GLY A 657 15.08 -47.01 17.57
CA GLY A 657 15.89 -45.95 18.18
C GLY A 657 15.09 -44.94 18.98
N LEU A 658 15.82 -44.16 19.77
CA LEU A 658 15.31 -43.08 20.59
C LEU A 658 16.29 -41.90 20.54
N ASP A 659 15.80 -40.73 20.15
CA ASP A 659 16.58 -39.48 20.09
C ASP A 659 15.98 -38.44 21.01
N TRP A 660 16.74 -38.00 22.02
CA TRP A 660 16.41 -36.87 22.87
C TRP A 660 17.25 -35.66 22.50
N ARG A 661 16.60 -34.51 22.27
CA ARG A 661 17.28 -33.25 21.93
C ARG A 661 16.70 -32.10 22.72
N ARG A 662 17.56 -31.17 23.15
CA ARG A 662 17.14 -29.97 23.86
C ARG A 662 18.01 -28.78 23.48
N ALA A 663 17.38 -27.63 23.22
CA ALA A 663 18.03 -26.35 23.01
C ALA A 663 17.46 -25.29 23.96
N ARG A 664 18.32 -24.38 24.43
CA ARG A 664 17.94 -23.27 25.31
C ARG A 664 18.70 -22.00 24.94
N ASN A 665 17.96 -20.92 24.69
CA ASN A 665 18.50 -19.57 24.60
C ASN A 665 18.36 -18.84 25.95
N ASN A 666 19.40 -18.12 26.35
CA ASN A 666 19.33 -17.26 27.53
C ASN A 666 18.40 -16.07 27.31
N ALA A 667 17.86 -15.50 28.40
CA ALA A 667 17.12 -14.25 28.34
C ALA A 667 18.03 -13.11 27.85
N TYR A 668 17.44 -12.13 27.16
CA TYR A 668 18.17 -10.99 26.60
C TYR A 668 17.28 -9.75 26.51
N THR A 669 17.92 -8.59 26.36
CA THR A 669 17.24 -7.33 26.09
C THR A 669 17.78 -6.77 24.78
N GLU A 670 16.88 -6.37 23.89
CA GLU A 670 17.22 -5.72 22.63
C GLU A 670 17.60 -4.25 22.84
N THR A 671 18.28 -3.70 21.83
CA THR A 671 18.66 -2.28 21.76
C THR A 671 18.50 -1.76 20.33
N GLY A 672 18.22 -0.46 20.18
CA GLY A 672 18.24 0.23 18.89
C GLY A 672 16.86 0.53 18.29
N ALA A 673 15.79 0.01 18.87
CA ALA A 673 14.41 0.29 18.46
C ALA A 673 13.59 1.16 19.43
N GLY A 674 14.20 1.63 20.53
CA GLY A 674 13.55 2.55 21.47
C GLY A 674 12.45 1.84 22.26
N ALA A 675 11.24 2.40 22.28
CA ALA A 675 10.09 1.80 22.96
C ALA A 675 9.79 0.38 22.47
N LEU A 676 10.10 0.08 21.21
CA LEU A 676 9.88 -1.23 20.56
C LEU A 676 10.99 -2.26 20.81
N ASP A 677 12.07 -1.91 21.51
CA ASP A 677 13.04 -2.92 21.98
C ASP A 677 12.34 -3.92 22.92
N LEU A 678 12.72 -5.19 22.89
CA LEU A 678 12.11 -6.22 23.75
C LEU A 678 13.05 -6.69 24.86
N ARG A 679 12.48 -6.88 26.06
CA ARG A 679 13.02 -7.78 27.08
C ARG A 679 12.43 -9.16 26.84
N VAL A 680 13.26 -10.10 26.41
CA VAL A 680 12.85 -11.45 26.01
C VAL A 680 13.29 -12.45 27.08
N ALA A 681 12.35 -13.26 27.57
CA ALA A 681 12.64 -14.32 28.52
C ALA A 681 13.46 -15.46 27.89
N ALA A 682 14.06 -16.31 28.73
CA ALA A 682 14.78 -17.49 28.23
C ALA A 682 13.82 -18.43 27.47
N GLN A 683 14.29 -18.97 26.34
CA GLN A 683 13.50 -19.82 25.45
C GLN A 683 14.05 -21.24 25.47
N LYS A 684 13.19 -22.23 25.34
CA LYS A 684 13.56 -23.66 25.32
C LYS A 684 12.79 -24.38 24.22
N ALA A 685 13.45 -25.33 23.57
CA ALA A 685 12.87 -26.33 22.68
C ALA A 685 13.38 -27.71 23.13
N GLU A 686 12.52 -28.72 23.10
CA GLU A 686 12.87 -30.09 23.48
C GLU A 686 12.06 -31.10 22.69
N GLU A 687 12.70 -32.19 22.27
CA GLU A 687 12.10 -33.26 21.46
C GLU A 687 12.56 -34.62 21.98
N LEU A 688 11.67 -35.62 21.90
CA LEU A 688 11.97 -37.00 22.24
C LEU A 688 11.35 -37.92 21.18
N VAL A 689 12.15 -38.37 20.23
CA VAL A 689 11.66 -39.09 19.05
C VAL A 689 11.97 -40.57 19.16
N ALA A 690 10.92 -41.40 19.19
CA ALA A 690 11.05 -42.85 19.00
C ALA A 690 11.05 -43.16 17.50
N LYS A 691 11.97 -44.03 17.04
CA LYS A 691 12.21 -44.32 15.62
C LYS A 691 12.14 -45.82 15.31
N LEU A 692 11.59 -46.13 14.15
CA LEU A 692 11.70 -47.42 13.49
C LEU A 692 12.39 -47.20 12.16
N GLY A 693 13.49 -47.90 11.89
CA GLY A 693 14.33 -47.66 10.73
C GLY A 693 14.89 -48.92 10.10
N VAL A 694 15.47 -48.73 8.92
CA VAL A 694 16.24 -49.74 8.20
C VAL A 694 17.42 -49.07 7.51
N GLU A 695 18.59 -49.68 7.65
CA GLU A 695 19.80 -49.30 6.93
C GLU A 695 20.18 -50.42 5.97
N ALA A 696 20.60 -50.08 4.76
CA ALA A 696 21.05 -51.03 3.75
C ALA A 696 22.41 -50.63 3.18
N ARG A 697 23.29 -51.61 3.04
CA ARG A 697 24.61 -51.48 2.41
C ARG A 697 24.74 -52.48 1.29
N HIS A 698 24.85 -51.97 0.06
CA HIS A 698 24.98 -52.78 -1.14
C HIS A 698 26.36 -52.60 -1.77
N PRO A 699 27.13 -53.67 -2.03
CA PRO A 699 28.41 -53.56 -2.73
C PRO A 699 28.20 -53.19 -4.20
N LEU A 700 28.87 -52.13 -4.67
CA LEU A 700 28.91 -51.74 -6.08
C LEU A 700 30.13 -52.35 -6.81
N GLY A 701 31.09 -52.89 -6.05
CA GLY A 701 32.33 -53.50 -6.49
C GLY A 701 33.23 -53.83 -5.30
N ALA A 702 34.51 -54.09 -5.53
CA ALA A 702 35.46 -54.45 -4.46
C ALA A 702 35.79 -53.29 -3.49
N GLN A 703 35.68 -52.03 -3.97
CA GLN A 703 36.11 -50.83 -3.24
C GLN A 703 34.97 -49.85 -2.93
N SER A 704 33.75 -50.08 -3.43
CA SER A 704 32.64 -49.13 -3.34
C SER A 704 31.37 -49.78 -2.81
N HIS A 705 30.66 -49.05 -1.94
CA HIS A 705 29.36 -49.45 -1.42
C HIS A 705 28.34 -48.32 -1.55
N LEU A 706 27.11 -48.67 -1.92
CA LEU A 706 25.95 -47.83 -1.78
C LEU A 706 25.39 -47.98 -0.35
N LEU A 707 25.06 -46.85 0.26
CA LEU A 707 24.43 -46.74 1.57
C LEU A 707 23.03 -46.16 1.38
N ALA A 708 22.02 -46.79 1.98
CA ALA A 708 20.66 -46.27 1.99
C ALA A 708 20.08 -46.41 3.39
N GLN A 709 19.31 -45.42 3.83
CA GLN A 709 18.61 -45.46 5.11
C GLN A 709 17.20 -44.89 4.99
N ALA A 710 16.28 -45.47 5.75
CA ALA A 710 14.94 -44.95 5.90
C ALA A 710 14.45 -45.17 7.33
N ALA A 711 13.84 -44.15 7.93
CA ALA A 711 13.22 -44.26 9.24
C ALA A 711 11.92 -43.46 9.34
N VAL A 712 11.01 -43.95 10.18
CA VAL A 712 9.81 -43.22 10.60
C VAL A 712 9.92 -42.98 12.10
N GLY A 713 9.74 -41.72 12.50
CA GLY A 713 9.83 -41.26 13.88
C GLY A 713 8.50 -40.72 14.40
N TYR A 714 8.30 -40.85 15.71
CA TYR A 714 7.20 -40.22 16.44
C TYR A 714 7.73 -39.47 17.67
N ASP A 715 7.48 -38.17 17.72
CA ASP A 715 7.84 -37.28 18.82
C ASP A 715 6.86 -37.42 20.00
N LEU A 716 7.41 -37.95 21.08
CA LEU A 716 6.76 -38.17 22.38
C LEU A 716 6.65 -36.88 23.20
N SER A 717 7.39 -35.82 22.82
CA SER A 717 7.31 -34.53 23.50
C SER A 717 5.95 -33.84 23.27
N GLY A 718 5.42 -33.19 24.31
CA GLY A 718 4.01 -32.76 24.37
C GLY A 718 3.74 -31.26 24.23
N GLY A 719 4.77 -30.44 24.03
CA GLY A 719 4.68 -28.99 24.24
C GLY A 719 4.51 -28.16 22.97
N ARG A 720 3.91 -26.97 23.13
CA ARG A 720 4.12 -25.84 22.20
C ARG A 720 5.14 -24.92 22.85
N ASP A 721 6.22 -24.62 22.14
CA ASP A 721 7.16 -23.61 22.62
C ASP A 721 6.47 -22.24 22.59
N SER A 722 6.72 -21.41 23.61
CA SER A 722 6.24 -20.03 23.63
C SER A 722 7.35 -19.11 24.14
N THR A 723 7.37 -17.89 23.64
CA THR A 723 8.33 -16.86 24.03
C THR A 723 7.60 -15.72 24.72
N SER A 724 7.93 -15.47 25.98
CA SER A 724 7.45 -14.30 26.71
C SER A 724 8.35 -13.10 26.47
N ALA A 725 7.77 -11.95 26.19
CA ALA A 725 8.48 -10.69 26.01
C ALA A 725 7.70 -9.50 26.58
N GLN A 726 8.41 -8.40 26.80
CA GLN A 726 7.85 -7.11 27.18
C GLN A 726 8.57 -6.02 26.39
N PHE A 727 7.85 -5.00 25.94
CA PHE A 727 8.49 -3.82 25.36
C PHE A 727 9.29 -3.07 26.43
N VAL A 728 10.50 -2.62 26.08
CA VAL A 728 11.35 -1.79 26.95
C VAL A 728 10.67 -0.46 27.23
N GLY A 729 9.87 0.05 26.29
CA GLY A 729 9.04 1.23 26.47
C GLY A 729 7.89 1.07 27.48
N GLY A 730 7.68 -0.13 28.05
CA GLY A 730 6.64 -0.40 29.04
C GLY A 730 5.51 -1.29 28.53
N GLY A 731 4.42 -1.35 29.29
CA GLY A 731 3.25 -2.19 28.98
C GLY A 731 3.34 -3.60 29.58
N PRO A 732 2.30 -4.43 29.42
CA PRO A 732 2.25 -5.76 30.01
C PRO A 732 3.17 -6.75 29.27
N VAL A 733 3.53 -7.83 29.97
CA VAL A 733 4.22 -8.97 29.36
C VAL A 733 3.24 -9.69 28.43
N PHE A 734 3.70 -10.08 27.25
CA PHE A 734 2.92 -10.86 26.29
C PHE A 734 3.69 -12.13 25.89
N SER A 735 2.94 -13.18 25.52
CA SER A 735 3.51 -14.46 25.08
C SER A 735 3.24 -14.68 23.60
N THR A 736 4.26 -15.09 22.88
CA THR A 736 4.21 -15.44 21.46
C THR A 736 4.40 -16.95 21.30
N PRO A 737 3.33 -17.70 20.99
CA PRO A 737 3.45 -19.11 20.65
C PRO A 737 4.29 -19.31 19.37
N GLY A 738 5.23 -20.24 19.43
CA GLY A 738 5.97 -20.72 18.28
C GLY A 738 5.14 -21.66 17.40
N SER A 739 5.74 -22.15 16.33
CA SER A 739 5.13 -23.09 15.41
C SER A 739 4.94 -24.45 16.08
N GLU A 740 3.73 -24.99 16.01
CA GLU A 740 3.47 -26.37 16.42
C GLU A 740 4.08 -27.32 15.38
N GLN A 741 4.87 -28.29 15.84
CA GLN A 741 5.43 -29.30 14.94
C GLN A 741 4.52 -30.54 14.87
N ARG A 742 4.46 -31.19 13.70
CA ARG A 742 3.82 -32.51 13.58
C ARG A 742 4.61 -33.52 14.39
N ARG A 743 3.94 -34.48 15.04
CA ARG A 743 4.65 -35.49 15.85
C ARG A 743 5.34 -36.55 15.00
N THR A 744 4.79 -36.86 13.83
CA THR A 744 5.37 -37.84 12.91
C THR A 744 6.38 -37.18 11.99
N LEU A 745 7.52 -37.83 11.80
CA LEU A 745 8.56 -37.46 10.84
C LEU A 745 9.06 -38.67 10.07
N ALA A 746 9.58 -38.43 8.88
CA ALA A 746 10.23 -39.45 8.05
C ALA A 746 11.64 -38.98 7.70
N GLU A 747 12.61 -39.89 7.82
CA GLU A 747 14.01 -39.66 7.49
C GLU A 747 14.42 -40.60 6.36
N LEU A 748 15.11 -40.06 5.36
CA LEU A 748 15.63 -40.78 4.22
C LEU A 748 17.08 -40.35 4.03
N GLY A 749 17.96 -41.30 3.73
CA GLY A 749 19.36 -40.98 3.42
C GLY A 749 19.91 -41.90 2.35
N LEU A 750 20.82 -41.33 1.55
CA LEU A 750 21.52 -42.03 0.48
C LEU A 750 22.97 -41.58 0.46
N GLY A 751 23.89 -42.53 0.31
CA GLY A 751 25.30 -42.20 0.23
C GLY A 751 26.13 -43.25 -0.49
N VAL A 752 27.40 -42.90 -0.73
CA VAL A 752 28.39 -43.79 -1.33
C VAL A 752 29.63 -43.77 -0.46
N ALA A 753 30.13 -44.96 -0.13
CA ALA A 753 31.43 -45.17 0.50
C ALA A 753 32.42 -45.73 -0.53
N HIS A 754 33.62 -45.16 -0.58
CA HIS A 754 34.68 -45.58 -1.50
C HIS A 754 36.02 -45.66 -0.77
N LYS A 755 36.68 -46.81 -0.86
CA LYS A 755 38.03 -47.01 -0.33
C LYS A 755 39.08 -46.47 -1.31
N VAL A 756 39.96 -45.60 -0.82
CA VAL A 756 41.08 -45.04 -1.56
C VAL A 756 42.37 -45.63 -1.00
N GLY A 757 42.85 -46.70 -1.64
CA GLY A 757 43.90 -47.55 -1.08
C GLY A 757 43.44 -48.28 0.18
N ASP A 758 44.39 -48.70 1.02
CA ASP A 758 44.10 -49.46 2.25
C ASP A 758 43.87 -48.58 3.48
N ALA A 759 44.30 -47.32 3.44
CA ALA A 759 44.34 -46.43 4.61
C ALA A 759 43.21 -45.39 4.66
N MET A 760 42.54 -45.09 3.54
CA MET A 760 41.53 -44.01 3.50
C MET A 760 40.18 -44.51 2.96
N GLU A 761 39.09 -44.09 3.60
CA GLU A 761 37.72 -44.24 3.11
C GLU A 761 37.08 -42.87 2.97
N MET A 762 36.45 -42.63 1.81
CA MET A 762 35.66 -41.44 1.54
C MET A 762 34.17 -41.80 1.56
N ARG A 763 33.35 -41.00 2.25
CA ARG A 763 31.89 -41.15 2.26
C ARG A 763 31.21 -39.84 1.90
N VAL A 764 30.32 -39.90 0.93
CA VAL A 764 29.40 -38.80 0.60
C VAL A 764 28.00 -39.23 0.99
N HIS A 765 27.30 -38.40 1.76
CA HIS A 765 25.96 -38.70 2.24
C HIS A 765 25.02 -37.51 2.02
N TYR A 766 23.78 -37.80 1.64
CA TYR A 766 22.68 -36.86 1.57
C TYR A 766 21.54 -37.37 2.46
N ASP A 767 21.08 -36.52 3.37
CA ASP A 767 19.95 -36.80 4.26
C ASP A 767 18.79 -35.84 3.98
N LEU A 768 17.59 -36.38 4.07
CA LEU A 768 16.32 -35.68 3.96
C LEU A 768 15.42 -36.08 5.13
N SER A 769 15.02 -35.11 5.95
CA SER A 769 13.99 -35.29 6.98
C SER A 769 12.76 -34.44 6.67
N LEU A 770 11.60 -35.09 6.72
CA LEU A 770 10.29 -34.52 6.40
C LEU A 770 9.41 -34.54 7.64
N ARG A 771 8.93 -33.36 8.05
CA ARG A 771 8.07 -33.21 9.23
C ARG A 771 6.97 -32.18 8.96
N GLY A 772 5.84 -32.64 8.42
CA GLY A 772 4.70 -31.76 8.13
C GLY A 772 5.00 -30.68 7.10
N LYS A 773 5.27 -29.45 7.57
CA LYS A 773 5.65 -28.28 6.75
C LYS A 773 7.14 -27.90 6.89
N MET A 774 7.92 -28.78 7.50
CA MET A 774 9.36 -28.66 7.64
C MET A 774 10.06 -29.65 6.71
N THR A 775 11.08 -29.16 6.02
CA THR A 775 12.01 -29.96 5.23
C THR A 775 13.43 -29.66 5.70
N ASP A 776 14.13 -30.69 6.13
CA ASP A 776 15.52 -30.64 6.57
C ASP A 776 16.37 -31.45 5.59
N GLN A 777 17.43 -30.83 5.06
CA GLN A 777 18.34 -31.42 4.10
C GLN A 777 19.78 -31.24 4.58
N SER A 778 20.57 -32.30 4.52
CA SER A 778 22.01 -32.23 4.80
C SER A 778 22.83 -32.92 3.71
N VAL A 779 24.00 -32.37 3.44
CA VAL A 779 25.04 -32.99 2.62
C VAL A 779 26.31 -33.02 3.44
N SER A 780 26.95 -34.18 3.53
CA SER A 780 28.23 -34.33 4.20
C SER A 780 29.21 -35.13 3.35
N LEU A 781 30.48 -34.76 3.45
CA LEU A 781 31.61 -35.53 2.94
C LEU A 781 32.48 -35.88 4.14
N ARG A 782 32.66 -37.17 4.41
CA ARG A 782 33.53 -37.65 5.49
C ARG A 782 34.73 -38.38 4.91
N LEU A 783 35.91 -38.03 5.41
CA LEU A 783 37.18 -38.68 5.09
C LEU A 783 37.67 -39.38 6.36
N ASP A 784 37.88 -40.69 6.30
CA ASP A 784 38.36 -41.49 7.42
C ASP A 784 39.73 -42.09 7.07
N TRP A 785 40.74 -41.81 7.88
CA TRP A 785 42.10 -42.36 7.79
C TRP A 785 42.32 -43.40 8.88
N ARG A 786 42.83 -44.57 8.50
CA ARG A 786 43.15 -45.69 9.40
C ARG A 786 44.66 -45.86 9.49
N PHE A 787 45.16 -46.10 10.70
CA PHE A 787 46.57 -46.39 10.96
C PHE A 787 46.75 -47.28 12.20
#